data_AF-A0A437KKD5-F1
#
_entry.id   AF-A0A437KKD5-F1
#
_cell.length_a   1.000
_cell.length_b   1.000
_cell.length_c   1.000
_cell.angle_alpha   90.00
_cell.angle_beta   90.00
_cell.angle_gamma   90.00
#
_symmetry.space_group_name_H-M   'P 1'
#
loop_
_entity.id
_entity.type
_entity.pdbx_description
1 polymer ?
#
loop_
_entity_poly.entity_id
_entity_poly.type
_entity_poly.pdbx_seq_one_letter_code
_entity_poly.pdbx_strand_id
1 'polypeptide(L)'
;MKHFFLIVLISIISKSYSQNDFSDVYNNDSIIKKGINLYDLEKFDQAIIEYNKISPNDPKYLSAQYEKALCLNALNKKEELKLFLENLYLTKQMQKSPELYTLYGVFLSDNKEYELSEKIFNEGKQYLSNSASFLYNFAILYIRKQENQKSIDLLKQVITINPNYSSAHYLLGLIAFENGKITEGTLALMSYLILTPNGKFAEKAVLQLNAKYGENYLTKNNFVFSKTGDNFEEIETILRNQLPLNKAYKIKSEIDDVIIRQVQAVSEYTLEHKMRDGFFETTYIPWIKEMIEKNYFEGFSYYMLLSYKDKLEKELNKQKKKITYFEENFYNKDFWYFFAKRKKDLFGKQEDVITFLKDNEPYLVGKVIDGKYEGKYKYLNKNGLLIGELNFVNNELDGLQKYYNDEGQITEEKTFKNGKLNGARTTYYQNGSVNVIENYQNGILEGISTSFYPTGGKKCEVNFTNGERNGKYECLFENGKQKSEISYLNGKLNGSFKTYNELGNLVSIENYENDILDGEYFEYYNDKTIKSEAIYNKGKIKDFYKTYYTNSLLEKEFNYIDGKLKNLTNYYSNGKKSSQAFYNDKEQLENYNYYDIEGNLYYTEKFKSGEINSGIQYSLNTPKPIETNLLNNKFNINDYNGTTIVSGNYSDGKKNNLWLYYYPSGTKKLEENYTNNVLNGISKTINKNGSLSSIKNFTNDKINGKYEVYENGKLTSTYNYTDDIKQGPYQTNHPEGTLQEEGYYIDGNLNYDYKSYWQNGNIYKHSVYIEGIATNTKIHNENGELENEFDYKNKTGIFTTKLFHSTITRSFQLANGIFNGTYTEKDKLGNTIVDANYINGLLHGNYKYYGPLGTIKYESNYFLGYTNGTSKNYDLYGNLRSEYTSTHGVENGKITYYYHNKSKLSEYNKTNDSKEGDYSYFNQKGELILTVAYQNDSPVYYIARNKNNDPLSKTIINKENTNIVAYYSNGKIAMQINLINGETDGKFIINNAEGKTEYQCNYTNGLMNGERIEYYSNGNIYRKERFLNDNYDGIQDFFDENGQLKISAEYKNNELNGKTLIYTNGKLKSTKKYDSNELLEISI
;
A
#
# COMPACT_ATOMS: atom_id res chain seq x y z
N MET A 1 27.35 16.61 -59.62
CA MET A 1 26.87 17.75 -58.80
C MET A 1 25.36 17.68 -58.77
N LYS A 2 24.62 17.83 -57.66
CA LYS A 2 24.92 17.91 -56.23
C LYS A 2 23.54 17.90 -55.54
N HIS A 3 23.44 17.08 -54.49
CA HIS A 3 22.58 17.15 -53.29
C HIS A 3 21.16 17.73 -53.36
N PHE A 4 20.16 16.90 -53.05
CA PHE A 4 19.30 16.94 -51.85
C PHE A 4 17.99 16.21 -52.16
N PHE A 5 17.85 14.93 -51.81
CA PHE A 5 16.56 14.24 -51.60
C PHE A 5 16.85 12.82 -51.11
N LEU A 6 17.14 12.68 -49.80
CA LEU A 6 17.10 11.39 -49.13
C LEU A 6 16.89 11.55 -47.61
N ILE A 7 15.79 12.19 -47.21
CA ILE A 7 15.22 12.02 -45.86
C ILE A 7 13.70 12.13 -46.03
N VAL A 8 12.99 11.12 -45.52
CA VAL A 8 11.53 10.98 -45.27
C VAL A 8 11.04 9.67 -45.88
N LEU A 9 11.40 8.55 -45.23
CA LEU A 9 10.62 7.30 -45.31
C LEU A 9 11.05 6.28 -44.23
N ILE A 10 11.21 6.72 -42.98
CA ILE A 10 11.16 5.86 -41.78
C ILE A 10 10.59 6.71 -40.63
N SER A 11 9.27 6.86 -40.57
CA SER A 11 8.61 7.49 -39.41
C SER A 11 7.12 7.20 -39.40
N ILE A 12 6.71 5.93 -39.44
CA ILE A 12 5.36 5.54 -39.04
C ILE A 12 5.49 4.24 -38.24
N ILE A 13 4.92 4.24 -37.03
CA ILE A 13 5.00 3.25 -35.93
C ILE A 13 6.21 3.41 -35.01
N SER A 14 6.28 4.56 -34.34
CA SER A 14 6.69 4.59 -32.93
C SER A 14 5.55 5.24 -32.17
N LYS A 15 4.67 4.43 -31.57
CA LYS A 15 3.93 4.90 -30.39
C LYS A 15 5.01 5.35 -29.42
N SER A 16 5.03 6.64 -29.11
CA SER A 16 5.84 7.20 -28.04
C SER A 16 5.41 6.52 -26.75
N TYR A 17 6.07 5.42 -26.37
CA TYR A 17 6.16 5.07 -24.97
C TYR A 17 6.88 6.25 -24.33
N SER A 18 6.18 7.01 -23.48
CA SER A 18 6.86 7.82 -22.48
C SER A 18 7.91 6.92 -21.85
N GLN A 19 9.18 7.31 -21.85
CA GLN A 19 10.16 6.62 -21.02
C GLN A 19 9.60 6.70 -19.60
N ASN A 20 9.31 5.55 -18.99
CA ASN A 20 8.95 5.51 -17.57
C ASN A 20 10.13 6.12 -16.81
N ASP A 21 9.86 7.15 -16.01
CA ASP A 21 10.87 7.67 -15.10
C ASP A 21 11.00 6.68 -13.93
N PHE A 22 12.04 5.86 -13.96
CA PHE A 22 12.28 4.88 -12.91
C PHE A 22 12.78 5.53 -11.61
N SER A 23 13.22 6.79 -11.66
CA SER A 23 13.73 7.52 -10.49
C SER A 23 12.63 8.18 -9.65
N ASP A 24 11.40 8.26 -10.18
CA ASP A 24 10.25 8.79 -9.47
C ASP A 24 9.92 7.93 -8.24
N VAL A 25 10.09 8.52 -7.05
CA VAL A 25 9.72 7.91 -5.77
C VAL A 25 8.25 8.20 -5.50
N TYR A 26 7.46 7.14 -5.33
CA TYR A 26 6.04 7.27 -5.05
C TYR A 26 5.80 7.82 -3.62
N ASN A 27 5.30 9.04 -3.53
CA ASN A 27 4.93 9.66 -2.26
C ASN A 27 3.62 10.45 -2.42
N ASN A 28 2.53 9.88 -1.90
CA ASN A 28 1.19 10.45 -2.08
C ASN A 28 1.03 11.85 -1.46
N ASP A 29 1.64 12.10 -0.29
CA ASP A 29 1.63 13.42 0.36
C ASP A 29 2.32 14.49 -0.47
N SER A 30 3.49 14.15 -1.02
CA SER A 30 4.25 15.03 -1.91
C SER A 30 3.47 15.34 -3.18
N ILE A 31 2.87 14.32 -3.80
CA ILE A 31 2.03 14.47 -5.01
C ILE A 31 0.83 15.37 -4.74
N ILE A 32 0.07 15.13 -3.67
CA ILE A 32 -1.11 15.93 -3.32
C ILE A 32 -0.70 17.36 -2.98
N LYS A 33 0.31 17.55 -2.14
CA LYS A 33 0.82 18.89 -1.77
C LYS A 33 1.29 19.68 -2.99
N LYS A 34 1.97 19.02 -3.93
CA LYS A 34 2.38 19.64 -5.20
C LYS A 34 1.17 20.02 -6.05
N GLY A 35 0.15 19.16 -6.13
CA GLY A 35 -1.12 19.48 -6.79
C GLY A 35 -1.82 20.69 -6.19
N ILE A 36 -1.90 20.78 -4.85
CA ILE A 36 -2.53 21.91 -4.15
C ILE A 36 -1.75 23.21 -4.44
N ASN A 37 -0.41 23.18 -4.34
CA ASN A 37 0.40 24.33 -4.70
C ASN A 37 0.21 24.78 -6.15
N LEU A 38 0.01 23.83 -7.08
CA LEU A 38 -0.29 24.15 -8.48
C LEU A 38 -1.69 24.75 -8.65
N TYR A 39 -2.67 24.29 -7.87
CA TYR A 39 -4.01 24.87 -7.81
C TYR A 39 -3.96 26.33 -7.32
N ASP A 40 -3.23 26.60 -6.23
CA ASP A 40 -3.08 27.95 -5.67
C ASP A 40 -2.37 28.92 -6.64
N LEU A 41 -1.55 28.39 -7.55
CA LEU A 41 -0.91 29.13 -8.64
C LEU A 41 -1.78 29.20 -9.92
N GLU A 42 -3.05 28.80 -9.84
CA GLU A 42 -4.02 28.74 -10.94
C GLU A 42 -3.59 27.82 -12.11
N LYS A 43 -2.67 26.88 -11.88
CA LYS A 43 -2.17 25.91 -12.87
C LYS A 43 -2.95 24.59 -12.83
N PHE A 44 -4.26 24.68 -13.04
CA PHE A 44 -5.20 23.57 -12.79
C PHE A 44 -4.93 22.31 -13.63
N ASP A 45 -4.59 22.43 -14.93
CA ASP A 45 -4.30 21.24 -15.75
C ASP A 45 -3.06 20.48 -15.24
N GLN A 46 -2.05 21.20 -14.72
CA GLN A 46 -0.86 20.58 -14.13
C GLN A 46 -1.19 19.91 -12.79
N ALA A 47 -2.05 20.54 -11.97
CA ALA A 47 -2.54 19.94 -10.73
C ALA A 47 -3.29 18.62 -11.00
N ILE A 48 -4.15 18.58 -12.02
CA ILE A 48 -4.86 17.36 -12.43
C ILE A 48 -3.88 16.26 -12.85
N ILE A 49 -2.81 16.60 -13.59
CA ILE A 49 -1.76 15.63 -13.96
C ILE A 49 -1.09 15.04 -12.71
N GLU A 50 -0.79 15.85 -11.70
CA GLU A 50 -0.23 15.36 -10.44
C GLU A 50 -1.23 14.47 -9.69
N TYR A 51 -2.49 14.87 -9.53
CA TYR A 51 -3.51 14.06 -8.84
C TYR A 51 -3.78 12.72 -9.53
N ASN A 52 -3.67 12.65 -10.87
CA ASN A 52 -3.81 11.41 -11.63
C ASN A 52 -2.66 10.41 -11.39
N LYS A 53 -1.56 10.81 -10.73
CA LYS A 53 -0.50 9.88 -10.30
C LYS A 53 -0.93 9.05 -9.08
N ILE A 54 -1.95 9.47 -8.35
CA ILE A 54 -2.44 8.72 -7.19
C ILE A 54 -3.22 7.49 -7.67
N SER A 55 -2.80 6.31 -7.22
CA SER A 55 -3.42 5.04 -7.62
C SER A 55 -4.81 4.90 -6.99
N PRO A 56 -5.78 4.26 -7.66
CA PRO A 56 -7.07 3.89 -7.06
C PRO A 56 -6.97 3.06 -5.77
N ASN A 57 -5.84 2.36 -5.54
CA ASN A 57 -5.60 1.59 -4.32
C ASN A 57 -4.85 2.38 -3.23
N ASP A 58 -4.52 3.65 -3.49
CA ASP A 58 -3.92 4.52 -2.48
C ASP A 58 -4.99 5.00 -1.48
N PRO A 59 -4.73 5.00 -0.17
CA PRO A 59 -5.68 5.49 0.85
C PRO A 59 -6.08 6.96 0.66
N LYS A 60 -5.29 7.76 -0.05
CA LYS A 60 -5.55 9.19 -0.36
C LYS A 60 -6.15 9.39 -1.74
N TYR A 61 -6.54 8.33 -2.45
CA TYR A 61 -7.15 8.42 -3.77
C TYR A 61 -8.37 9.35 -3.79
N LEU A 62 -9.30 9.22 -2.84
CA LEU A 62 -10.51 10.04 -2.79
C LEU A 62 -10.22 11.50 -2.42
N SER A 63 -9.17 11.75 -1.63
CA SER A 63 -8.68 13.12 -1.38
C SER A 63 -8.16 13.74 -2.67
N ALA A 64 -7.37 13.02 -3.46
CA ALA A 64 -6.91 13.49 -4.76
C ALA A 64 -8.07 13.68 -5.76
N GLN A 65 -9.10 12.83 -5.72
CA GLN A 65 -10.31 13.00 -6.54
C GLN A 65 -11.12 14.24 -6.16
N TYR A 66 -11.21 14.55 -4.87
CA TYR A 66 -11.83 15.80 -4.39
C TYR A 66 -11.09 17.02 -4.95
N GLU A 67 -9.77 17.07 -4.81
CA GLU A 67 -8.97 18.18 -5.34
C GLU A 67 -9.05 18.29 -6.88
N LYS A 68 -9.04 17.15 -7.58
CA LYS A 68 -9.23 17.10 -9.03
C LYS A 68 -10.59 17.69 -9.45
N ALA A 69 -11.66 17.39 -8.70
CA ALA A 69 -12.98 17.97 -8.98
C ALA A 69 -12.99 19.49 -8.82
N LEU A 70 -12.26 20.04 -7.83
CA LEU A 70 -12.08 21.48 -7.68
C LEU A 70 -11.36 22.10 -8.88
N CYS A 71 -10.31 21.44 -9.41
CA CYS A 71 -9.62 21.88 -10.63
C CYS A 71 -10.56 21.91 -11.85
N LEU A 72 -11.33 20.83 -12.06
CA LEU A 72 -12.27 20.75 -13.18
C LEU A 72 -13.35 21.84 -13.10
N ASN A 73 -13.82 22.13 -11.89
CA ASN A 73 -14.75 23.23 -11.64
C ASN A 73 -14.13 24.60 -11.95
N ALA A 74 -12.90 24.85 -11.48
CA ALA A 74 -12.17 26.11 -11.73
C ALA A 74 -11.88 26.32 -13.22
N LEU A 75 -11.62 25.25 -13.98
CA LEU A 75 -11.47 25.28 -15.44
C LEU A 75 -12.78 25.40 -16.21
N ASN A 76 -13.93 25.40 -15.52
CA ASN A 76 -15.27 25.41 -16.11
C ASN A 76 -15.51 24.24 -17.10
N LYS A 77 -14.88 23.08 -16.89
CA LYS A 77 -15.08 21.85 -17.68
C LYS A 77 -16.33 21.10 -17.20
N LYS A 78 -17.50 21.71 -17.41
CA LYS A 78 -18.78 21.26 -16.81
C LYS A 78 -19.15 19.81 -17.13
N GLU A 79 -19.06 19.39 -18.39
CA GLU A 79 -19.40 18.02 -18.80
C GLU A 79 -18.45 16.98 -18.21
N GLU A 80 -17.15 17.29 -18.18
CA GLU A 80 -16.13 16.41 -17.58
C GLU A 80 -16.35 16.28 -16.06
N LEU A 81 -16.59 17.40 -15.37
CA LEU A 81 -16.91 17.40 -13.94
C LEU A 81 -18.20 16.64 -13.63
N LYS A 82 -19.25 16.79 -14.44
CA LYS A 82 -20.52 16.07 -14.27
C LYS A 82 -20.30 14.57 -14.32
N LEU A 83 -19.68 14.08 -15.40
CA LEU A 83 -19.40 12.65 -15.57
C LEU A 83 -18.49 12.12 -14.47
N PHE A 84 -17.50 12.91 -14.05
CA PHE A 84 -16.58 12.56 -12.97
C PHE A 84 -17.30 12.38 -11.63
N LEU A 85 -18.12 13.35 -11.21
CA LEU A 85 -18.87 13.28 -9.96
C LEU A 85 -19.98 12.21 -10.00
N GLU A 86 -20.67 12.06 -11.14
CA GLU A 86 -21.63 10.97 -11.35
C GLU A 86 -20.99 9.60 -11.19
N ASN A 87 -19.77 9.41 -11.72
CA ASN A 87 -19.04 8.16 -11.56
C ASN A 87 -18.70 7.88 -10.07
N LEU A 88 -18.19 8.86 -9.34
CA LEU A 88 -17.90 8.72 -7.90
C LEU A 88 -19.16 8.41 -7.08
N TYR A 89 -20.30 8.98 -7.47
CA TYR A 89 -21.59 8.72 -6.85
C TYR A 89 -22.10 7.29 -7.15
N LEU A 90 -22.14 6.89 -8.43
CA LEU A 90 -22.63 5.58 -8.87
C LEU A 90 -21.77 4.42 -8.34
N THR A 91 -20.47 4.64 -8.19
CA THR A 91 -19.54 3.66 -7.59
C THR A 91 -19.54 3.67 -6.06
N LYS A 92 -20.44 4.45 -5.42
CA LYS A 92 -20.58 4.61 -3.96
C LYS A 92 -19.31 5.13 -3.25
N GLN A 93 -18.37 5.71 -3.99
CA GLN A 93 -17.12 6.23 -3.43
C GLN A 93 -17.34 7.46 -2.54
N MET A 94 -18.38 8.25 -2.79
CA MET A 94 -18.71 9.41 -1.96
C MET A 94 -19.06 9.06 -0.50
N GLN A 95 -19.52 7.83 -0.22
CA GLN A 95 -19.79 7.40 1.17
C GLN A 95 -18.50 7.31 1.99
N LYS A 96 -17.37 7.01 1.34
CA LYS A 96 -16.04 6.94 1.95
C LYS A 96 -15.35 8.30 2.05
N SER A 97 -15.82 9.31 1.29
CA SER A 97 -15.34 10.69 1.33
C SER A 97 -16.52 11.65 1.19
N PRO A 98 -17.30 11.84 2.28
CA PRO A 98 -18.59 12.52 2.22
C PRO A 98 -18.56 13.96 1.73
N GLU A 99 -17.41 14.64 1.82
CA GLU A 99 -17.20 16.00 1.32
C GLU A 99 -17.57 16.15 -0.16
N LEU A 100 -17.42 15.08 -0.95
CA LEU A 100 -17.80 15.02 -2.36
C LEU A 100 -19.31 15.21 -2.59
N TYR A 101 -20.18 14.85 -1.63
CA TYR A 101 -21.61 15.15 -1.71
C TYR A 101 -21.87 16.66 -1.76
N THR A 102 -21.09 17.46 -1.02
CA THR A 102 -21.19 18.93 -1.05
C THR A 102 -20.91 19.44 -2.45
N LEU A 103 -19.80 19.01 -3.05
CA LEU A 103 -19.36 19.48 -4.35
C LEU A 103 -20.36 19.09 -5.45
N TYR A 104 -20.85 17.86 -5.43
CA TYR A 104 -21.82 17.39 -6.41
C TYR A 104 -23.20 18.04 -6.24
N GLY A 105 -23.67 18.20 -5.01
CA GLY A 105 -24.91 18.92 -4.71
C GLY A 105 -24.85 20.38 -5.19
N VAL A 106 -23.75 21.09 -4.91
CA VAL A 106 -23.53 22.47 -5.37
C VAL A 106 -23.47 22.54 -6.90
N PHE A 107 -22.70 21.66 -7.56
CA PHE A 107 -22.60 21.61 -9.01
C PHE A 107 -23.98 21.44 -9.68
N LEU A 108 -24.79 20.50 -9.20
CA LEU A 108 -26.14 20.27 -9.72
C LEU A 108 -27.05 21.48 -9.47
N SER A 109 -26.94 22.11 -8.30
CA SER A 109 -27.68 23.32 -7.97
C SER A 109 -27.33 24.48 -8.90
N ASP A 110 -26.04 24.69 -9.19
CA ASP A 110 -25.56 25.73 -10.10
C ASP A 110 -26.06 25.51 -11.55
N ASN A 111 -26.23 24.26 -11.96
CA ASN A 111 -26.76 23.89 -13.27
C ASN A 111 -28.29 23.71 -13.30
N LYS A 112 -29.00 24.13 -12.23
CA LYS A 112 -30.47 24.11 -12.10
C LYS A 112 -31.09 22.70 -12.07
N GLU A 113 -30.30 21.67 -11.79
CA GLU A 113 -30.76 20.28 -11.59
C GLU A 113 -31.22 20.06 -10.14
N TYR A 114 -32.23 20.84 -9.70
CA TYR A 114 -32.55 20.99 -8.28
C TYR A 114 -33.06 19.72 -7.60
N GLU A 115 -33.86 18.90 -8.26
CA GLU A 115 -34.40 17.66 -7.67
C GLU A 115 -33.28 16.63 -7.41
N LEU A 116 -32.34 16.51 -8.36
CA LEU A 116 -31.18 15.65 -8.17
C LEU A 116 -30.24 16.23 -7.11
N SER A 117 -30.01 17.54 -7.11
CA SER A 117 -29.23 18.23 -6.07
C SER A 117 -29.80 17.97 -4.67
N GLU A 118 -31.13 18.11 -4.48
CA GLU A 118 -31.81 17.83 -3.21
C GLU A 118 -31.65 16.37 -2.78
N LYS A 119 -31.71 15.41 -3.73
CA LYS A 119 -31.42 14.01 -3.44
C LYS A 119 -29.99 13.82 -2.92
N ILE A 120 -29.00 14.35 -3.63
CA ILE A 120 -27.58 14.26 -3.25
C ILE A 120 -27.32 14.89 -1.88
N PHE A 121 -27.89 16.07 -1.60
CA PHE A 121 -27.78 16.69 -0.27
C PHE A 121 -28.50 15.88 0.82
N ASN A 122 -29.65 15.27 0.55
CA ASN A 122 -30.33 14.44 1.54
C ASN A 122 -29.53 13.16 1.88
N GLU A 123 -28.88 12.54 0.90
CA GLU A 123 -27.97 11.41 1.13
C GLU A 123 -26.71 11.85 1.90
N GLY A 124 -26.06 12.94 1.46
CA GLY A 124 -24.89 13.49 2.13
C GLY A 124 -25.15 13.93 3.57
N LYS A 125 -26.37 14.37 3.89
CA LYS A 125 -26.77 14.78 5.24
C LYS A 125 -26.63 13.65 6.27
N GLN A 126 -26.68 12.38 5.85
CA GLN A 126 -26.46 11.24 6.75
C GLN A 126 -25.05 11.25 7.35
N TYR A 127 -24.07 11.74 6.59
CA TYR A 127 -22.66 11.79 6.97
C TYR A 127 -22.23 13.19 7.44
N LEU A 128 -22.83 14.25 6.88
CA LEU A 128 -22.43 15.65 7.08
C LEU A 128 -23.48 16.48 7.84
N SER A 129 -24.33 15.83 8.65
CA SER A 129 -25.41 16.49 9.41
C SER A 129 -24.92 17.58 10.38
N ASN A 130 -23.65 17.54 10.79
CA ASN A 130 -23.04 18.53 11.67
C ASN A 130 -22.05 19.47 10.95
N SER A 131 -21.96 19.39 9.61
CA SER A 131 -21.10 20.29 8.84
C SER A 131 -21.85 21.57 8.48
N ALA A 132 -21.43 22.68 9.10
CA ALA A 132 -22.02 24.00 8.87
C ALA A 132 -21.92 24.42 7.39
N SER A 133 -20.78 24.17 6.74
CA SER A 133 -20.56 24.45 5.32
C SER A 133 -21.48 23.63 4.41
N PHE A 134 -21.64 22.33 4.69
CA PHE A 134 -22.55 21.47 3.93
C PHE A 134 -24.01 21.96 4.03
N LEU A 135 -24.49 22.18 5.25
CA LEU A 135 -25.86 22.62 5.50
C LEU A 135 -26.14 24.02 4.95
N TYR A 136 -25.14 24.91 4.96
CA TYR A 136 -25.26 26.23 4.34
C TYR A 136 -25.46 26.11 2.83
N ASN A 137 -24.65 25.30 2.14
CA ASN A 137 -24.81 25.05 0.71
C ASN A 137 -26.16 24.38 0.39
N PHE A 138 -26.64 23.50 1.27
CA PHE A 138 -27.98 22.93 1.15
C PHE A 138 -29.09 24.00 1.33
N ALA A 139 -28.90 24.95 2.25
CA ALA A 139 -29.82 26.08 2.39
C ALA A 139 -29.86 26.99 1.15
N ILE A 140 -28.72 27.16 0.47
CA ILE A 140 -28.62 27.90 -0.80
C ILE A 140 -29.44 27.22 -1.91
N LEU A 141 -29.44 25.88 -1.98
CA LEU A 141 -30.30 25.15 -2.93
C LEU A 141 -31.77 25.55 -2.74
N TYR A 142 -32.28 25.52 -1.51
CA TYR A 142 -33.70 25.85 -1.27
C TYR A 142 -34.05 27.31 -1.57
N ILE A 143 -33.10 28.24 -1.42
CA ILE A 143 -33.29 29.62 -1.89
C ILE A 143 -33.47 29.66 -3.41
N ARG A 144 -32.64 28.90 -4.15
CA ARG A 144 -32.76 28.81 -5.61
C ARG A 144 -34.06 28.12 -6.06
N LYS A 145 -34.56 27.15 -5.28
CA LYS A 145 -35.88 26.53 -5.47
C LYS A 145 -37.05 27.42 -5.02
N GLN A 146 -36.78 28.56 -4.37
CA GLN A 146 -37.79 29.43 -3.74
C GLN A 146 -38.56 28.75 -2.60
N GLU A 147 -38.00 27.69 -2.00
CA GLU A 147 -38.55 26.96 -0.85
C GLU A 147 -37.99 27.54 0.47
N ASN A 148 -38.22 28.83 0.70
CA ASN A 148 -37.52 29.60 1.73
C ASN A 148 -37.70 29.06 3.16
N GLN A 149 -38.83 28.44 3.50
CA GLN A 149 -39.03 27.83 4.82
C GLN A 149 -37.99 26.75 5.13
N LYS A 150 -37.70 25.87 4.17
CA LYS A 150 -36.66 24.83 4.33
C LYS A 150 -35.27 25.45 4.47
N SER A 151 -35.00 26.53 3.74
CA SER A 151 -33.75 27.29 3.87
C SER A 151 -33.60 27.90 5.26
N ILE A 152 -34.64 28.56 5.80
CA ILE A 152 -34.65 29.11 7.16
C ILE A 152 -34.33 28.01 8.18
N ASP A 153 -34.98 26.85 8.08
CA ASP A 153 -34.76 25.75 9.02
C ASP A 153 -33.34 25.19 8.98
N LEU A 154 -32.68 25.17 7.81
CA LEU A 154 -31.27 24.81 7.67
C LEU A 154 -30.33 25.91 8.18
N LEU A 155 -30.59 27.19 7.88
CA LEU A 155 -29.76 28.31 8.35
C LEU A 155 -29.75 28.40 9.89
N LYS A 156 -30.90 28.17 10.54
CA LYS A 156 -30.95 28.07 12.01
C LYS A 156 -30.10 26.91 12.53
N GLN A 157 -30.09 25.77 11.83
CA GLN A 157 -29.21 24.64 12.17
C GLN A 157 -27.73 25.02 12.01
N VAL A 158 -27.35 25.66 10.90
CA VAL A 158 -25.98 26.15 10.65
C VAL A 158 -25.51 27.05 11.79
N ILE A 159 -26.30 28.06 12.15
CA ILE A 159 -26.00 29.00 13.24
C ILE A 159 -25.94 28.29 14.60
N THR A 160 -26.80 27.30 14.81
CA THR A 160 -26.78 26.49 16.03
C THR A 160 -25.48 25.68 16.13
N ILE A 161 -25.02 25.08 15.03
CA ILE A 161 -23.80 24.26 14.96
C ILE A 161 -22.55 25.15 15.07
N ASN A 162 -22.40 26.10 14.16
CA ASN A 162 -21.32 27.06 14.10
C ASN A 162 -21.88 28.49 14.20
N PRO A 163 -21.95 29.08 15.41
CA PRO A 163 -22.37 30.47 15.58
C PRO A 163 -21.48 31.48 14.85
N ASN A 164 -20.24 31.13 14.50
CA ASN A 164 -19.34 32.02 13.76
C ASN A 164 -19.59 32.04 12.25
N TYR A 165 -20.54 31.25 11.74
CA TYR A 165 -20.81 31.13 10.32
C TYR A 165 -21.56 32.37 9.79
N SER A 166 -20.83 33.48 9.63
CA SER A 166 -21.35 34.83 9.37
C SER A 166 -22.33 34.89 8.19
N SER A 167 -22.05 34.16 7.11
CA SER A 167 -22.89 34.14 5.91
C SER A 167 -24.29 33.59 6.17
N ALA A 168 -24.48 32.73 7.19
CA ALA A 168 -25.78 32.23 7.57
C ALA A 168 -26.61 33.29 8.29
N HIS A 169 -25.97 34.09 9.16
CA HIS A 169 -26.61 35.23 9.82
C HIS A 169 -27.06 36.29 8.82
N TYR A 170 -26.19 36.63 7.87
CA TYR A 170 -26.52 37.58 6.79
C TYR A 170 -27.76 37.10 6.02
N LEU A 171 -27.75 35.84 5.57
CA LEU A 171 -28.82 35.31 4.74
C LEU A 171 -30.15 35.18 5.48
N LEU A 172 -30.10 34.72 6.73
CA LEU A 172 -31.29 34.66 7.59
C LEU A 172 -31.88 36.06 7.84
N GLY A 173 -31.01 37.06 8.03
CA GLY A 173 -31.40 38.46 8.20
C GLY A 173 -32.08 39.05 6.95
N LEU A 174 -31.54 38.77 5.75
CA LEU A 174 -32.17 39.18 4.50
C LEU A 174 -33.55 38.56 4.32
N ILE A 175 -33.69 37.24 4.53
CA ILE A 175 -34.97 36.55 4.39
C ILE A 175 -36.00 37.11 5.39
N ALA A 176 -35.57 37.44 6.61
CA ALA A 176 -36.43 38.09 7.60
C ALA A 176 -36.91 39.47 7.12
N PHE A 177 -36.01 40.34 6.65
CA PHE A 177 -36.39 41.66 6.13
C PHE A 177 -37.34 41.59 4.92
N GLU A 178 -37.06 40.72 3.95
CA GLU A 178 -37.90 40.53 2.77
C GLU A 178 -39.32 40.07 3.11
N ASN A 179 -39.49 39.42 4.27
CA ASN A 179 -40.77 38.95 4.80
C ASN A 179 -41.33 39.83 5.91
N GLY A 180 -40.83 41.07 6.03
CA GLY A 180 -41.33 42.06 6.98
C GLY A 180 -41.08 41.69 8.44
N LYS A 181 -40.09 40.86 8.76
CA LYS A 181 -39.65 40.60 10.13
C LYS A 181 -38.44 41.48 10.44
N ILE A 182 -38.73 42.72 10.86
CA ILE A 182 -37.75 43.80 11.00
C ILE A 182 -36.80 43.50 12.16
N THR A 183 -37.34 43.08 13.31
CA THR A 183 -36.55 42.86 14.52
C THR A 183 -35.63 41.66 14.34
N GLU A 184 -36.17 40.53 13.88
CA GLU A 184 -35.41 39.32 13.56
C GLU A 184 -34.31 39.62 12.51
N GLY A 185 -34.64 40.37 11.45
CA GLY A 185 -33.68 40.82 10.44
C GLY A 185 -32.56 41.69 11.02
N THR A 186 -32.91 42.63 11.88
CA THR A 186 -31.97 43.54 12.53
C THR A 186 -31.00 42.79 13.44
N LEU A 187 -31.51 41.90 14.29
CA LEU A 187 -30.71 41.07 15.21
C LEU A 187 -29.70 40.20 14.45
N ALA A 188 -30.13 39.57 13.35
CA ALA A 188 -29.28 38.73 12.53
C ALA A 188 -28.19 39.54 11.77
N LEU A 189 -28.54 40.69 11.18
CA LEU A 189 -27.55 41.53 10.49
C LEU A 189 -26.58 42.24 11.44
N MET A 190 -27.01 42.64 12.64
CA MET A 190 -26.10 43.12 13.69
C MET A 190 -25.07 42.05 14.05
N SER A 191 -25.51 40.79 14.17
CA SER A 191 -24.64 39.65 14.47
C SER A 191 -23.70 39.32 13.30
N TYR A 192 -24.14 39.49 12.06
CA TYR A 192 -23.25 39.42 10.90
C TYR A 192 -22.16 40.51 10.95
N LEU A 193 -22.53 41.75 11.25
CA LEU A 193 -21.62 42.90 11.26
C LEU A 193 -20.63 42.88 12.44
N ILE A 194 -20.98 42.30 13.59
CA ILE A 194 -20.01 42.13 14.68
C ILE A 194 -18.98 41.04 14.35
N LEU A 195 -19.39 39.95 13.68
CA LEU A 195 -18.50 38.85 13.30
C LEU A 195 -17.56 39.22 12.14
N THR A 196 -18.06 39.96 11.15
CA THR A 196 -17.28 40.32 9.96
C THR A 196 -17.60 41.74 9.47
N PRO A 197 -17.16 42.77 10.22
CA PRO A 197 -17.52 44.17 9.93
C PRO A 197 -16.96 44.68 8.59
N ASN A 198 -15.97 44.00 8.01
CA ASN A 198 -15.38 44.27 6.70
C ASN A 198 -15.60 43.10 5.71
N GLY A 199 -16.58 42.22 5.98
CA GLY A 199 -16.87 41.07 5.15
C GLY A 199 -17.48 41.44 3.79
N LYS A 200 -17.49 40.47 2.86
CA LYS A 200 -17.99 40.63 1.47
C LYS A 200 -19.40 41.26 1.35
N PHE A 201 -20.27 41.05 2.34
CA PHE A 201 -21.63 41.57 2.34
C PHE A 201 -21.87 42.65 3.39
N ALA A 202 -20.83 43.13 4.08
CA ALA A 202 -20.96 44.12 5.16
C ALA A 202 -21.59 45.44 4.67
N GLU A 203 -21.13 45.98 3.55
CA GLU A 203 -21.72 47.18 2.95
C GLU A 203 -23.22 46.99 2.64
N LYS A 204 -23.58 45.83 2.09
CA LYS A 204 -24.97 45.48 1.78
C LYS A 204 -25.81 45.32 3.05
N ALA A 205 -25.27 44.71 4.10
CA ALA A 205 -25.94 44.58 5.37
C ALA A 205 -26.23 45.95 6.02
N VAL A 206 -25.25 46.86 5.99
CA VAL A 206 -25.42 48.26 6.42
C VAL A 206 -26.53 48.94 5.62
N LEU A 207 -26.55 48.76 4.29
CA LEU A 207 -27.60 49.33 3.43
C LEU A 207 -29.00 48.82 3.77
N GLN A 208 -29.15 47.52 4.07
CA GLN A 208 -30.44 46.98 4.51
C GLN A 208 -30.86 47.57 5.86
N LEU A 209 -29.93 47.71 6.80
CA LEU A 209 -30.21 48.31 8.09
C LEU A 209 -30.52 49.82 8.02
N ASN A 210 -30.00 50.52 7.01
CA ASN A 210 -30.24 51.95 6.76
C ASN A 210 -31.60 52.25 6.09
N ALA A 211 -32.38 51.22 5.78
CA ALA A 211 -33.76 51.40 5.31
C ALA A 211 -34.65 51.96 6.44
N LYS A 212 -35.64 52.76 6.08
CA LYS A 212 -36.67 53.19 7.03
C LYS A 212 -37.65 52.05 7.21
N TYR A 213 -37.56 51.31 8.31
CA TYR A 213 -38.24 50.01 8.43
C TYR A 213 -39.76 50.07 8.20
N GLY A 214 -40.42 51.11 8.71
CA GLY A 214 -41.87 51.36 8.50
C GLY A 214 -42.28 51.74 7.07
N GLU A 215 -41.36 52.09 6.18
CA GLU A 215 -41.62 52.38 4.77
C GLU A 215 -41.20 51.21 3.86
N ASN A 216 -40.11 50.52 4.21
CA ASN A 216 -39.42 49.60 3.31
C ASN A 216 -39.76 48.10 3.52
N TYR A 217 -40.21 47.69 4.71
CA TYR A 217 -40.42 46.27 5.06
C TYR A 217 -41.88 45.99 5.48
N LEU A 218 -42.80 46.31 4.57
CA LEU A 218 -44.25 46.22 4.78
C LEU A 218 -44.85 44.85 4.41
N THR A 219 -44.07 43.95 3.81
CA THR A 219 -44.51 42.62 3.42
C THR A 219 -45.04 41.85 4.63
N LYS A 220 -46.17 41.14 4.48
CA LYS A 220 -46.69 40.28 5.53
C LYS A 220 -45.82 39.01 5.64
N ASN A 221 -45.42 38.66 6.85
CA ASN A 221 -44.67 37.44 7.11
C ASN A 221 -45.50 36.19 6.77
N ASN A 222 -44.93 35.32 5.92
CA ASN A 222 -45.50 34.04 5.53
C ASN A 222 -44.70 32.83 6.03
N PHE A 223 -43.60 33.06 6.77
CA PHE A 223 -42.68 32.01 7.21
C PHE A 223 -42.61 31.88 8.73
N VAL A 224 -42.23 30.69 9.18
CA VAL A 224 -42.05 30.34 10.59
C VAL A 224 -40.56 30.43 10.93
N PHE A 225 -40.17 31.54 11.55
CA PHE A 225 -38.81 31.77 12.03
C PHE A 225 -38.57 30.99 13.34
N SER A 226 -39.51 31.06 14.28
CA SER A 226 -39.55 30.27 15.50
C SER A 226 -40.93 29.66 15.73
N LYS A 227 -40.95 28.43 16.24
CA LYS A 227 -42.21 27.70 16.54
C LYS A 227 -42.83 28.17 17.86
N THR A 228 -42.01 28.56 18.81
CA THR A 228 -42.37 29.07 20.15
C THR A 228 -41.41 30.18 20.54
N GLY A 229 -41.76 30.94 21.58
CA GLY A 229 -40.86 31.87 22.25
C GLY A 229 -40.80 33.26 21.64
N ASP A 230 -40.22 33.43 20.44
CA ASP A 230 -39.91 34.75 19.88
C ASP A 230 -41.14 35.67 19.85
N ASN A 231 -41.09 36.78 20.60
CA ASN A 231 -42.15 37.79 20.60
C ASN A 231 -41.60 39.22 20.55
N PHE A 232 -41.67 39.82 19.37
CA PHE A 232 -41.16 41.17 19.11
C PHE A 232 -42.24 42.18 18.74
N GLU A 233 -43.53 41.88 18.99
CA GLU A 233 -44.65 42.74 18.54
C GLU A 233 -44.56 44.19 19.04
N GLU A 234 -44.06 44.39 20.26
CA GLU A 234 -43.90 45.73 20.84
C GLU A 234 -42.85 46.54 20.06
N ILE A 235 -41.64 46.03 19.92
CA ILE A 235 -40.56 46.71 19.20
C ILE A 235 -40.85 46.82 17.70
N GLU A 236 -41.50 45.81 17.09
CA GLU A 236 -42.00 45.89 15.72
C GLU A 236 -42.95 47.07 15.54
N THR A 237 -43.89 47.28 16.46
CA THR A 237 -44.83 48.40 16.41
C THR A 237 -44.10 49.74 16.51
N ILE A 238 -43.12 49.83 17.41
CA ILE A 238 -42.28 51.03 17.59
C ILE A 238 -41.51 51.36 16.31
N LEU A 239 -40.88 50.37 15.69
CA LEU A 239 -40.08 50.52 14.47
C LEU A 239 -40.94 50.86 13.26
N ARG A 240 -42.13 50.25 13.13
CA ARG A 240 -43.07 50.52 12.03
C ARG A 240 -43.65 51.92 12.09
N ASN A 241 -43.89 52.43 13.30
CA ASN A 241 -44.31 53.81 13.52
C ASN A 241 -43.14 54.81 13.43
N GLN A 242 -41.93 54.34 13.11
CA GLN A 242 -40.72 55.17 12.95
C GLN A 242 -40.40 56.05 14.17
N LEU A 243 -40.83 55.66 15.38
CA LEU A 243 -40.63 56.46 16.59
C LEU A 243 -39.16 56.79 16.86
N PRO A 244 -38.18 55.87 16.63
CA PRO A 244 -36.76 56.19 16.80
C PRO A 244 -36.22 57.30 15.87
N LEU A 245 -36.90 57.54 14.74
CA LEU A 245 -36.54 58.59 13.78
C LEU A 245 -36.99 59.99 14.21
N ASN A 246 -37.79 60.10 15.28
CA ASN A 246 -38.13 61.39 15.87
C ASN A 246 -36.91 62.02 16.53
N LYS A 247 -36.68 63.31 16.32
CA LYS A 247 -35.59 64.08 16.95
C LYS A 247 -35.59 64.03 18.49
N ALA A 248 -36.74 63.75 19.12
CA ALA A 248 -36.85 63.58 20.57
C ALA A 248 -36.21 62.27 21.07
N TYR A 249 -36.03 61.26 20.21
CA TYR A 249 -35.34 60.03 20.56
C TYR A 249 -33.83 60.30 20.71
N LYS A 250 -33.30 60.08 21.92
CA LYS A 250 -31.91 60.38 22.28
C LYS A 250 -30.98 59.28 21.75
N ILE A 251 -30.01 59.67 20.93
CA ILE A 251 -28.99 58.76 20.42
C ILE A 251 -27.75 58.75 21.31
N LYS A 252 -27.09 57.61 21.41
CA LYS A 252 -25.85 57.40 22.16
C LYS A 252 -24.58 57.61 21.31
N SER A 253 -24.73 57.76 19.99
CA SER A 253 -23.63 57.92 19.04
C SER A 253 -23.56 59.36 18.50
N GLU A 254 -22.36 59.82 18.17
CA GLU A 254 -22.16 61.06 17.40
C GLU A 254 -22.64 60.98 15.94
N ILE A 255 -22.80 59.77 15.38
CA ILE A 255 -23.40 59.60 14.05
C ILE A 255 -24.92 59.50 14.23
N ASP A 256 -25.62 60.56 13.84
CA ASP A 256 -27.09 60.66 13.89
C ASP A 256 -27.70 60.32 12.53
N ASP A 257 -27.98 59.05 12.28
CA ASP A 257 -28.61 58.57 11.05
C ASP A 257 -29.75 57.56 11.31
N VAL A 258 -30.38 57.11 10.22
CA VAL A 258 -31.51 56.18 10.25
C VAL A 258 -31.11 54.82 10.83
N ILE A 259 -29.95 54.28 10.43
CA ILE A 259 -29.45 52.99 10.90
C ILE A 259 -29.16 53.02 12.40
N ILE A 260 -28.41 54.02 12.89
CA ILE A 260 -28.04 54.12 14.31
C ILE A 260 -29.28 54.27 15.18
N ARG A 261 -30.23 55.13 14.80
CA ARG A 261 -31.49 55.32 15.55
C ARG A 261 -32.28 54.03 15.68
N GLN A 262 -32.46 53.31 14.58
CA GLN A 262 -33.27 52.09 14.56
C GLN A 262 -32.56 50.90 15.22
N VAL A 263 -31.26 50.74 15.01
CA VAL A 263 -30.44 49.71 15.67
C VAL A 263 -30.33 49.97 17.17
N GLN A 264 -30.21 51.23 17.60
CA GLN A 264 -30.24 51.58 19.02
C GLN A 264 -31.57 51.20 19.66
N ALA A 265 -32.70 51.48 19.01
CA ALA A 265 -34.01 51.11 19.53
C ALA A 265 -34.18 49.59 19.71
N VAL A 266 -33.74 48.80 18.73
CA VAL A 266 -33.71 47.33 18.86
C VAL A 266 -32.79 46.87 19.99
N SER A 267 -31.62 47.51 20.14
CA SER A 267 -30.66 47.15 21.17
C SER A 267 -31.16 47.49 22.58
N GLU A 268 -31.73 48.67 22.78
CA GLU A 268 -32.29 49.11 24.06
C GLU A 268 -33.50 48.27 24.50
N TYR A 269 -34.33 47.83 23.54
CA TYR A 269 -35.44 46.93 23.80
C TYR A 269 -35.01 45.64 24.53
N THR A 270 -33.79 45.16 24.30
CA THR A 270 -33.28 43.93 24.94
C THR A 270 -33.15 44.01 26.47
N LEU A 271 -33.08 45.20 27.06
CA LEU A 271 -32.98 45.38 28.51
C LEU A 271 -34.25 44.91 29.24
N GLU A 272 -35.40 45.34 28.72
CA GLU A 272 -36.72 45.12 29.32
C GLU A 272 -37.45 43.90 28.73
N HIS A 273 -36.96 43.35 27.62
CA HIS A 273 -37.56 42.19 26.97
C HIS A 273 -37.47 40.93 27.84
N LYS A 274 -38.61 40.25 28.01
CA LYS A 274 -38.68 38.98 28.75
C LYS A 274 -38.35 37.81 27.83
N MET A 275 -37.16 37.25 28.02
CA MET A 275 -36.68 36.05 27.32
C MET A 275 -37.62 34.85 27.46
N ARG A 276 -37.91 34.18 26.34
CA ARG A 276 -38.57 32.86 26.27
C ARG A 276 -37.62 31.86 25.58
N ASP A 277 -38.16 30.86 24.90
CA ASP A 277 -37.43 29.77 24.25
C ASP A 277 -37.25 29.94 22.73
N GLY A 278 -37.45 31.16 22.22
CA GLY A 278 -37.41 31.43 20.78
C GLY A 278 -35.99 31.43 20.21
N PHE A 279 -35.85 31.12 18.91
CA PHE A 279 -34.54 31.02 18.28
C PHE A 279 -33.82 32.38 18.29
N PHE A 280 -34.48 33.46 17.88
CA PHE A 280 -33.84 34.78 17.79
C PHE A 280 -33.56 35.35 19.19
N GLU A 281 -34.48 35.15 20.13
CA GLU A 281 -34.28 35.49 21.54
C GLU A 281 -33.04 34.80 22.10
N THR A 282 -33.00 33.46 22.08
CA THR A 282 -31.90 32.69 22.68
C THR A 282 -30.56 32.80 21.94
N THR A 283 -30.59 33.19 20.66
CA THR A 283 -29.38 33.32 19.82
C THR A 283 -28.74 34.71 19.91
N TYR A 284 -29.55 35.77 19.90
CA TYR A 284 -29.04 37.14 19.67
C TYR A 284 -29.22 38.09 20.84
N ILE A 285 -30.28 37.96 21.63
CA ILE A 285 -30.55 38.91 22.72
C ILE A 285 -29.47 38.90 23.81
N PRO A 286 -28.92 37.74 24.26
CA PRO A 286 -27.96 37.72 25.37
C PRO A 286 -26.75 38.63 25.19
N TRP A 287 -26.11 38.61 24.01
CA TRP A 287 -24.92 39.43 23.78
C TRP A 287 -25.25 40.91 23.59
N ILE A 288 -26.41 41.24 22.99
CA ILE A 288 -26.84 42.63 22.81
C ILE A 288 -27.22 43.25 24.14
N LYS A 289 -27.92 42.50 25.00
CA LYS A 289 -28.27 42.92 26.35
C LYS A 289 -27.00 43.22 27.16
N GLU A 290 -26.05 42.29 27.16
CA GLU A 290 -24.76 42.48 27.84
C GLU A 290 -24.01 43.72 27.32
N MET A 291 -23.98 43.91 26.00
CA MET A 291 -23.35 45.08 25.37
C MET A 291 -23.98 46.40 25.85
N ILE A 292 -25.31 46.45 25.98
CA ILE A 292 -26.02 47.66 26.41
C ILE A 292 -25.82 47.90 27.91
N GLU A 293 -25.95 46.88 28.74
CA GLU A 293 -25.78 46.98 30.20
C GLU A 293 -24.38 47.47 30.59
N LYS A 294 -23.36 47.03 29.85
CA LYS A 294 -21.97 47.46 30.03
C LYS A 294 -21.60 48.75 29.27
N ASN A 295 -22.56 49.44 28.67
CA ASN A 295 -22.38 50.71 27.94
C ASN A 295 -21.42 50.64 26.73
N TYR A 296 -21.38 49.50 26.03
CA TYR A 296 -20.53 49.29 24.85
C TYR A 296 -21.18 49.66 23.51
N PHE A 297 -22.47 49.99 23.50
CA PHE A 297 -23.23 50.26 22.27
C PHE A 297 -22.65 51.37 21.39
N GLU A 298 -22.14 52.45 21.99
CA GLU A 298 -21.58 53.56 21.21
C GLU A 298 -20.38 53.08 20.36
N GLY A 299 -19.46 52.30 20.94
CA GLY A 299 -18.35 51.71 20.21
C GLY A 299 -18.80 50.72 19.12
N PHE A 300 -19.81 49.88 19.43
CA PHE A 300 -20.41 48.97 18.45
C PHE A 300 -21.04 49.72 17.27
N SER A 301 -21.72 50.83 17.51
CA SER A 301 -22.38 51.65 16.49
C SER A 301 -21.41 52.11 15.40
N TYR A 302 -20.16 52.38 15.77
CA TYR A 302 -19.08 52.70 14.83
C TYR A 302 -18.46 51.44 14.22
N TYR A 303 -18.26 50.40 15.02
CA TYR A 303 -17.68 49.13 14.60
C TYR A 303 -18.48 48.48 13.46
N MET A 304 -19.81 48.48 13.54
CA MET A 304 -20.67 47.90 12.51
C MET A 304 -20.66 48.67 11.17
N LEU A 305 -20.12 49.89 11.15
CA LEU A 305 -20.01 50.75 9.97
C LEU A 305 -18.63 50.70 9.30
N LEU A 306 -17.70 49.85 9.77
CA LEU A 306 -16.32 49.81 9.25
C LEU A 306 -16.25 49.50 7.74
N SER A 307 -17.16 48.70 7.20
CA SER A 307 -17.26 48.46 5.74
C SER A 307 -17.59 49.70 4.92
N TYR A 308 -18.12 50.76 5.55
CA TYR A 308 -18.45 52.04 4.93
C TYR A 308 -17.35 53.10 5.13
N LYS A 309 -16.15 52.68 5.58
CA LYS A 309 -15.05 53.59 5.89
C LYS A 309 -14.71 54.56 4.77
N ASP A 310 -14.77 54.15 3.51
CA ASP A 310 -14.47 55.06 2.38
C ASP A 310 -15.45 56.24 2.26
N LYS A 311 -16.68 56.09 2.76
CA LYS A 311 -17.72 57.12 2.75
C LYS A 311 -17.81 57.88 4.08
N LEU A 312 -17.41 57.26 5.19
CA LEU A 312 -17.48 57.79 6.56
C LEU A 312 -16.10 57.94 7.22
N GLU A 313 -15.05 58.10 6.41
CA GLU A 313 -13.66 57.97 6.87
C GLU A 313 -13.36 58.96 8.00
N LYS A 314 -13.81 60.21 7.84
CA LYS A 314 -13.58 61.29 8.79
C LYS A 314 -14.33 61.07 10.09
N GLU A 315 -15.57 60.62 10.02
CA GLU A 315 -16.45 60.33 11.16
C GLU A 315 -15.91 59.13 11.96
N LEU A 316 -15.56 58.03 11.30
CA LEU A 316 -15.05 56.83 11.96
C LEU A 316 -13.63 57.03 12.51
N ASN A 317 -12.76 57.77 11.83
CA ASN A 317 -11.41 58.05 12.33
C ASN A 317 -11.42 58.87 13.63
N LYS A 318 -12.36 59.81 13.80
CA LYS A 318 -12.55 60.54 15.06
C LYS A 318 -12.89 59.60 16.23
N GLN A 319 -13.60 58.51 15.93
CA GLN A 319 -14.10 57.55 16.93
C GLN A 319 -13.22 56.30 17.09
N LYS A 320 -12.04 56.26 16.44
CA LYS A 320 -11.12 55.12 16.47
C LYS A 320 -10.86 54.57 17.88
N LYS A 321 -10.68 55.44 18.88
CA LYS A 321 -10.46 55.02 20.27
C LYS A 321 -11.64 54.22 20.84
N LYS A 322 -12.88 54.62 20.55
CA LYS A 322 -14.09 53.92 21.01
C LYS A 322 -14.28 52.59 20.28
N ILE A 323 -13.95 52.54 18.99
CA ILE A 323 -13.94 51.29 18.19
C ILE A 323 -12.96 50.29 18.78
N THR A 324 -11.70 50.70 18.98
CA THR A 324 -10.67 49.84 19.58
C THR A 324 -11.03 49.43 21.00
N TYR A 325 -11.56 50.34 21.83
CA TYR A 325 -11.99 50.01 23.18
C TYR A 325 -13.11 48.94 23.19
N PHE A 326 -14.09 49.06 22.30
CA PHE A 326 -15.15 48.06 22.11
C PHE A 326 -14.59 46.71 21.67
N GLU A 327 -13.71 46.72 20.67
CA GLU A 327 -13.07 45.50 20.14
C GLU A 327 -12.29 44.77 21.24
N GLU A 328 -11.43 45.48 21.96
CA GLU A 328 -10.56 44.91 22.99
C GLU A 328 -11.29 44.46 24.26
N ASN A 329 -12.35 45.16 24.66
CA ASN A 329 -12.95 44.96 25.99
C ASN A 329 -14.32 44.31 25.97
N PHE A 330 -15.05 44.35 24.86
CA PHE A 330 -16.31 43.62 24.71
C PHE A 330 -16.16 42.47 23.72
N TYR A 331 -15.77 42.76 22.47
CA TYR A 331 -15.71 41.72 21.43
C TYR A 331 -14.73 40.61 21.77
N ASN A 332 -13.50 40.95 22.16
CA ASN A 332 -12.45 39.97 22.47
C ASN A 332 -12.61 39.27 23.83
N LYS A 333 -13.40 39.82 24.77
CA LYS A 333 -13.49 39.30 26.16
C LYS A 333 -14.84 38.69 26.50
N ASP A 334 -15.93 39.35 26.13
CA ASP A 334 -17.27 39.03 26.61
C ASP A 334 -18.17 38.44 25.51
N PHE A 335 -18.11 39.01 24.30
CA PHE A 335 -19.06 38.71 23.21
C PHE A 335 -19.24 37.22 22.96
N TRP A 336 -18.13 36.48 22.79
CA TRP A 336 -18.19 35.06 22.43
C TRP A 336 -18.90 34.20 23.48
N TYR A 337 -18.70 34.48 24.78
CA TYR A 337 -19.33 33.72 25.87
C TYR A 337 -20.85 33.77 25.75
N PHE A 338 -21.42 34.96 25.52
CA PHE A 338 -22.87 35.13 25.39
C PHE A 338 -23.37 34.70 24.01
N PHE A 339 -22.60 34.98 22.96
CA PHE A 339 -23.00 34.71 21.59
C PHE A 339 -22.96 33.23 21.22
N ALA A 340 -22.04 32.44 21.76
CA ALA A 340 -21.90 31.01 21.44
C ALA A 340 -22.59 30.06 22.43
N LYS A 341 -23.14 30.58 23.55
CA LYS A 341 -23.85 29.78 24.55
C LYS A 341 -25.22 29.36 24.05
N ARG A 342 -25.51 28.06 24.07
CA ARG A 342 -26.78 27.47 23.64
C ARG A 342 -27.17 26.30 24.54
N LYS A 343 -28.47 26.07 24.70
CA LYS A 343 -28.99 24.84 25.28
C LYS A 343 -28.92 23.72 24.22
N LYS A 344 -28.10 22.70 24.44
CA LYS A 344 -27.87 21.60 23.49
C LYS A 344 -27.82 20.25 24.19
N ASP A 345 -28.00 19.20 23.39
CA ASP A 345 -27.68 17.85 23.84
C ASP A 345 -26.16 17.66 24.00
N LEU A 346 -25.76 17.31 25.22
CA LEU A 346 -24.42 16.92 25.58
C LEU A 346 -24.47 15.51 26.18
N PHE A 347 -24.30 14.51 25.31
CA PHE A 347 -24.31 13.08 25.66
C PHE A 347 -25.65 12.62 26.28
N GLY A 348 -26.77 12.98 25.65
CA GLY A 348 -28.12 12.57 26.06
C GLY A 348 -28.78 13.47 27.10
N LYS A 349 -28.14 14.57 27.50
CA LYS A 349 -28.65 15.55 28.47
C LYS A 349 -28.69 16.95 27.86
N GLN A 350 -29.78 17.67 28.08
CA GLN A 350 -29.91 19.08 27.68
C GLN A 350 -29.16 19.97 28.67
N GLU A 351 -28.15 20.67 28.17
CA GLU A 351 -27.21 21.45 28.97
C GLU A 351 -26.91 22.79 28.31
N ASP A 352 -26.62 23.81 29.11
CA ASP A 352 -26.10 25.08 28.61
C ASP A 352 -24.62 24.93 28.30
N VAL A 353 -24.28 24.94 27.01
CA VAL A 353 -22.92 24.71 26.52
C VAL A 353 -22.43 25.86 25.67
N ILE A 354 -21.11 26.00 25.57
CA ILE A 354 -20.43 26.97 24.71
C ILE A 354 -19.74 26.21 23.59
N THR A 355 -19.93 26.65 22.35
CA THR A 355 -19.13 26.22 21.21
C THR A 355 -17.84 27.03 21.16
N PHE A 356 -16.67 26.38 21.17
CA PHE A 356 -15.36 27.01 21.01
C PHE A 356 -14.84 26.79 19.60
N LEU A 357 -14.08 27.76 19.10
CA LEU A 357 -13.55 27.75 17.74
C LEU A 357 -12.03 27.59 17.71
N LYS A 358 -11.56 26.91 16.68
CA LYS A 358 -10.17 26.87 16.24
C LYS A 358 -10.19 27.11 14.74
N ASP A 359 -9.40 28.07 14.27
CA ASP A 359 -9.37 28.46 12.85
C ASP A 359 -10.78 28.75 12.27
N ASN A 360 -11.61 29.45 13.06
CA ASN A 360 -13.03 29.78 12.77
C ASN A 360 -14.03 28.61 12.72
N GLU A 361 -13.59 27.38 12.97
CA GLU A 361 -14.46 26.20 13.00
C GLU A 361 -14.67 25.64 14.43
N PRO A 362 -15.86 25.10 14.74
CA PRO A 362 -16.11 24.43 16.01
C PRO A 362 -15.15 23.27 16.24
N TYR A 363 -14.43 23.28 17.36
CA TYR A 363 -13.55 22.16 17.74
C TYR A 363 -13.88 21.60 19.12
N LEU A 364 -14.57 22.35 19.98
CA LEU A 364 -14.85 21.94 21.35
C LEU A 364 -16.22 22.46 21.79
N VAL A 365 -17.04 21.62 22.43
CA VAL A 365 -18.37 22.00 22.93
C VAL A 365 -18.58 21.42 24.32
N GLY A 366 -18.86 22.26 25.32
CA GLY A 366 -19.13 21.80 26.69
C GLY A 366 -19.47 22.93 27.66
N LYS A 367 -19.52 22.62 28.95
CA LYS A 367 -20.05 23.52 30.00
C LYS A 367 -18.96 24.36 30.64
N VAL A 368 -19.24 25.66 30.77
CA VAL A 368 -18.38 26.58 31.53
C VAL A 368 -19.08 27.01 32.81
N ILE A 369 -18.46 26.72 33.96
CA ILE A 369 -18.91 27.13 35.29
C ILE A 369 -17.83 28.04 35.88
N ASP A 370 -18.22 29.26 36.29
CA ASP A 370 -17.31 30.27 36.85
C ASP A 370 -16.05 30.53 36.00
N GLY A 371 -16.22 30.56 34.67
CA GLY A 371 -15.12 30.78 33.72
C GLY A 371 -14.20 29.58 33.53
N LYS A 372 -14.52 28.41 34.09
CA LYS A 372 -13.72 27.19 33.96
C LYS A 372 -14.47 26.07 33.24
N TYR A 373 -13.71 25.23 32.53
CA TYR A 373 -14.22 24.02 31.90
C TYR A 373 -14.52 22.95 32.94
N GLU A 374 -15.74 22.41 32.90
CA GLU A 374 -16.24 21.46 33.88
C GLU A 374 -17.11 20.36 33.22
N GLY A 375 -16.83 19.10 33.53
CA GLY A 375 -17.56 17.94 33.05
C GLY A 375 -17.18 17.49 31.64
N LYS A 376 -18.15 16.87 30.93
CA LYS A 376 -17.95 16.28 29.60
C LYS A 376 -17.96 17.31 28.48
N TYR A 377 -17.16 17.07 27.45
CA TYR A 377 -16.99 17.91 26.28
C TYR A 377 -16.97 17.07 25.01
N LYS A 378 -17.57 17.58 23.94
CA LYS A 378 -17.44 17.04 22.58
C LYS A 378 -16.23 17.71 21.92
N TYR A 379 -15.28 16.91 21.46
CA TYR A 379 -14.16 17.34 20.63
C TYR A 379 -14.47 17.02 19.17
N LEU A 380 -14.40 18.02 18.29
CA LEU A 380 -14.93 17.98 16.93
C LEU A 380 -13.84 18.20 15.88
N ASN A 381 -13.99 17.57 14.71
CA ASN A 381 -13.19 17.88 13.54
C ASN A 381 -13.77 19.09 12.77
N LYS A 382 -13.11 19.50 11.68
CA LYS A 382 -13.55 20.62 10.82
C LYS A 382 -14.96 20.46 10.22
N ASN A 383 -15.45 19.23 10.10
CA ASN A 383 -16.78 18.91 9.58
C ASN A 383 -17.84 18.81 10.69
N GLY A 384 -17.48 19.10 11.95
CA GLY A 384 -18.36 18.98 13.11
C GLY A 384 -18.63 17.54 13.56
N LEU A 385 -17.86 16.56 13.09
CA LEU A 385 -17.94 15.17 13.54
C LEU A 385 -17.26 15.01 14.90
N LEU A 386 -17.83 14.15 15.75
CA LEU A 386 -17.28 13.84 17.07
C LEU A 386 -16.03 12.98 16.93
N ILE A 387 -14.86 13.58 17.19
CA ILE A 387 -13.56 12.89 17.20
C ILE A 387 -12.98 12.73 18.60
N GLY A 388 -13.71 13.17 19.64
CA GLY A 388 -13.39 12.79 21.00
C GLY A 388 -14.42 13.20 22.05
N GLU A 389 -14.36 12.50 23.18
CA GLU A 389 -15.06 12.81 24.42
C GLU A 389 -14.02 13.19 25.46
N LEU A 390 -14.06 14.45 25.87
CA LEU A 390 -13.14 14.98 26.87
C LEU A 390 -13.86 15.22 28.20
N ASN A 391 -13.16 15.05 29.31
CA ASN A 391 -13.63 15.32 30.65
C ASN A 391 -12.68 16.31 31.31
N PHE A 392 -13.24 17.39 31.85
CA PHE A 392 -12.51 18.46 32.51
C PHE A 392 -12.99 18.65 33.95
N VAL A 393 -12.07 19.01 34.83
CA VAL A 393 -12.35 19.57 36.16
C VAL A 393 -11.46 20.80 36.32
N ASN A 394 -12.03 21.98 36.58
CA ASN A 394 -11.28 23.22 36.75
C ASN A 394 -10.27 23.54 35.61
N ASN A 395 -10.67 23.42 34.34
CA ASN A 395 -9.82 23.58 33.14
C ASN A 395 -8.79 22.48 32.86
N GLU A 396 -8.62 21.50 33.76
CA GLU A 396 -7.66 20.41 33.58
C GLU A 396 -8.38 19.13 33.13
N LEU A 397 -7.74 18.34 32.26
CA LEU A 397 -8.25 17.02 31.89
C LEU A 397 -8.30 16.11 33.12
N ASP A 398 -9.43 15.44 33.34
CA ASP A 398 -9.65 14.53 34.47
C ASP A 398 -10.60 13.40 34.05
N GLY A 399 -10.34 12.17 34.50
CA GLY A 399 -11.11 10.99 34.10
C GLY A 399 -10.76 10.44 32.71
N LEU A 400 -11.66 9.62 32.16
CA LEU A 400 -11.47 8.91 30.89
C LEU A 400 -11.72 9.82 29.69
N GLN A 401 -10.76 9.89 28.78
CA GLN A 401 -10.87 10.58 27.50
C GLN A 401 -11.00 9.52 26.39
N LYS A 402 -11.87 9.75 25.41
CA LYS A 402 -12.03 8.87 24.24
C LYS A 402 -11.77 9.65 22.96
N TYR A 403 -11.15 9.02 21.97
CA TYR A 403 -10.86 9.61 20.67
C TYR A 403 -11.36 8.69 19.56
N TYR A 404 -11.85 9.30 18.49
CA TYR A 404 -12.44 8.60 17.34
C TYR A 404 -11.80 9.10 16.04
N ASN A 405 -11.78 8.25 15.02
CA ASN A 405 -11.50 8.69 13.65
C ASN A 405 -12.73 9.35 13.01
N ASP A 406 -12.59 9.83 11.77
CA ASP A 406 -13.68 10.49 11.04
C ASP A 406 -14.85 9.54 10.71
N GLU A 407 -14.65 8.22 10.80
CA GLU A 407 -15.68 7.19 10.66
C GLU A 407 -16.43 6.90 11.98
N GLY A 408 -16.03 7.55 13.08
CA GLY A 408 -16.60 7.35 14.42
C GLY A 408 -16.11 6.09 15.14
N GLN A 409 -15.07 5.43 14.63
CA GLN A 409 -14.43 4.29 15.28
C GLN A 409 -13.43 4.78 16.32
N ILE A 410 -13.38 4.11 17.48
CA ILE A 410 -12.48 4.45 18.56
C ILE A 410 -11.02 4.19 18.15
N THR A 411 -10.14 5.16 18.39
CA THR A 411 -8.70 5.08 18.07
C THR A 411 -7.84 5.08 19.33
N GLU A 412 -8.29 5.77 20.38
CA GLU A 412 -7.57 5.88 21.65
C GLU A 412 -8.52 6.13 22.84
N GLU A 413 -8.20 5.51 23.97
CA GLU A 413 -8.74 5.83 25.29
C GLU A 413 -7.59 6.13 26.24
N LYS A 414 -7.71 7.16 27.09
CA LYS A 414 -6.68 7.47 28.10
C LYS A 414 -7.28 8.15 29.32
N THR A 415 -6.75 7.82 30.49
CA THR A 415 -7.24 8.35 31.77
C THR A 415 -6.31 9.45 32.29
N PHE A 416 -6.90 10.56 32.75
CA PHE A 416 -6.18 11.68 33.37
C PHE A 416 -6.60 11.89 34.82
N LYS A 417 -5.70 12.51 35.59
CA LYS A 417 -5.99 13.08 36.90
C LYS A 417 -5.20 14.37 37.06
N ASN A 418 -5.88 15.49 37.34
CA ASN A 418 -5.26 16.83 37.45
C ASN A 418 -4.34 17.15 36.25
N GLY A 419 -4.85 16.96 35.02
CA GLY A 419 -4.14 17.27 33.78
C GLY A 419 -3.00 16.31 33.41
N LYS A 420 -2.70 15.29 34.22
CA LYS A 420 -1.65 14.29 33.95
C LYS A 420 -2.23 12.91 33.68
N LEU A 421 -1.59 12.13 32.78
CA LEU A 421 -1.98 10.73 32.55
C LEU A 421 -1.88 9.92 33.84
N ASN A 422 -2.95 9.22 34.19
CA ASN A 422 -3.05 8.43 35.42
C ASN A 422 -4.09 7.32 35.24
N GLY A 423 -3.64 6.08 35.09
CA GLY A 423 -4.44 4.91 34.73
C GLY A 423 -4.15 4.39 33.32
N ALA A 424 -5.09 3.60 32.80
CA ALA A 424 -4.92 2.91 31.52
C ALA A 424 -4.95 3.88 30.32
N ARG A 425 -4.12 3.55 29.32
CA ARG A 425 -4.18 4.06 27.96
C ARG A 425 -4.30 2.87 27.01
N THR A 426 -5.31 2.90 26.15
CA THR A 426 -5.57 1.86 25.15
C THR A 426 -5.63 2.49 23.77
N THR A 427 -4.90 1.96 22.80
CA THR A 427 -5.02 2.35 21.39
C THR A 427 -5.63 1.21 20.58
N TYR A 428 -6.23 1.54 19.44
CA TYR A 428 -6.93 0.59 18.60
C TYR A 428 -6.45 0.67 17.14
N TYR A 429 -6.44 -0.47 16.46
CA TYR A 429 -6.28 -0.54 15.01
C TYR A 429 -7.56 -0.07 14.29
N GLN A 430 -7.46 0.21 12.99
CA GLN A 430 -8.60 0.66 12.17
C GLN A 430 -9.77 -0.34 12.13
N ASN A 431 -9.51 -1.64 12.33
CA ASN A 431 -10.56 -2.66 12.45
C ASN A 431 -11.15 -2.76 13.89
N GLY A 432 -10.79 -1.82 14.77
CA GLY A 432 -11.22 -1.76 16.17
C GLY A 432 -10.69 -2.87 17.07
N SER A 433 -9.66 -3.62 16.65
CA SER A 433 -8.91 -4.49 17.57
C SER A 433 -7.97 -3.63 18.43
N VAL A 434 -7.65 -4.10 19.64
CA VAL A 434 -6.69 -3.41 20.50
C VAL A 434 -5.33 -3.46 19.83
N ASN A 435 -4.61 -2.33 19.83
CA ASN A 435 -3.23 -2.24 19.36
C ASN A 435 -2.26 -2.27 20.54
N VAL A 436 -2.44 -1.37 21.51
CA VAL A 436 -1.59 -1.29 22.71
C VAL A 436 -2.44 -1.01 23.95
N ILE A 437 -2.07 -1.63 25.07
CA ILE A 437 -2.53 -1.28 26.42
C ILE A 437 -1.30 -0.90 27.26
N GLU A 438 -1.38 0.27 27.88
CA GLU A 438 -0.36 0.86 28.74
C GLU A 438 -1.02 1.36 30.04
N ASN A 439 -0.22 1.55 31.09
CA ASN A 439 -0.68 2.16 32.33
C ASN A 439 0.26 3.27 32.79
N TYR A 440 -0.30 4.40 33.22
CA TYR A 440 0.46 5.58 33.63
C TYR A 440 0.20 5.94 35.08
N GLN A 441 1.22 6.47 35.76
CA GLN A 441 1.10 7.08 37.08
C GLN A 441 1.74 8.47 37.04
N ASN A 442 0.95 9.52 37.31
CA ASN A 442 1.40 10.91 37.34
C ASN A 442 2.14 11.38 36.06
N GLY A 443 1.73 10.90 34.90
CA GLY A 443 2.33 11.23 33.60
C GLY A 443 3.47 10.30 33.18
N ILE A 444 3.84 9.32 34.00
CA ILE A 444 4.96 8.41 33.77
C ILE A 444 4.41 7.01 33.50
N LEU A 445 4.92 6.32 32.47
CA LEU A 445 4.51 4.95 32.15
C LEU A 445 5.01 3.98 33.25
N GLU A 446 4.10 3.21 33.83
CA GLU A 446 4.36 2.36 35.01
C GLU A 446 3.56 1.05 34.93
N GLY A 447 4.25 -0.08 35.04
CA GLY A 447 3.68 -1.41 34.94
C GLY A 447 3.76 -2.02 33.54
N ILE A 448 2.90 -3.01 33.28
CA ILE A 448 2.94 -3.81 32.05
C ILE A 448 2.37 -3.00 30.87
N SER A 449 3.13 -2.96 29.78
CA SER A 449 2.69 -2.52 28.46
C SER A 449 2.57 -3.74 27.54
N THR A 450 1.41 -3.94 26.93
CA THR A 450 1.13 -5.06 26.04
C THR A 450 0.68 -4.54 24.67
N SER A 451 1.32 -5.00 23.60
CA SER A 451 0.87 -4.79 22.23
C SER A 451 0.22 -6.04 21.65
N PHE A 452 -0.62 -5.87 20.64
CA PHE A 452 -1.43 -6.92 20.04
C PHE A 452 -1.31 -6.88 18.51
N TYR A 453 -1.65 -7.99 17.87
CA TYR A 453 -1.84 -8.08 16.42
C TYR A 453 -3.21 -7.53 16.03
N PRO A 454 -3.41 -7.08 14.78
CA PRO A 454 -4.72 -6.57 14.33
C PRO A 454 -5.81 -7.65 14.30
N THR A 455 -5.46 -8.92 14.37
CA THR A 455 -6.38 -10.06 14.59
C THR A 455 -6.72 -10.30 16.06
N GLY A 456 -6.05 -9.60 16.99
CA GLY A 456 -6.32 -9.61 18.44
C GLY A 456 -5.39 -10.52 19.27
N GLY A 457 -4.51 -11.30 18.65
CA GLY A 457 -3.49 -12.07 19.37
C GLY A 457 -2.47 -11.17 20.07
N LYS A 458 -1.94 -11.56 21.24
CA LYS A 458 -0.89 -10.82 21.95
C LYS A 458 0.39 -10.81 21.10
N LYS A 459 1.00 -9.63 20.90
CA LYS A 459 2.19 -9.41 20.05
C LYS A 459 3.45 -9.27 20.88
N CYS A 460 3.53 -8.28 21.77
CA CYS A 460 4.66 -8.12 22.68
C CYS A 460 4.25 -7.60 24.06
N GLU A 461 5.10 -7.80 25.06
CA GLU A 461 4.90 -7.30 26.43
C GLU A 461 6.21 -6.93 27.11
N VAL A 462 6.22 -5.83 27.85
CA VAL A 462 7.33 -5.39 28.71
C VAL A 462 6.79 -4.64 29.93
N ASN A 463 7.48 -4.76 31.06
CA ASN A 463 7.21 -3.96 32.24
C ASN A 463 8.02 -2.66 32.24
N PHE A 464 7.41 -1.57 32.68
CA PHE A 464 8.03 -0.26 32.89
C PHE A 464 8.10 0.07 34.37
N THR A 465 9.21 0.70 34.78
CA THR A 465 9.40 1.25 36.12
C THR A 465 9.98 2.65 35.98
N ASN A 466 9.29 3.66 36.52
CA ASN A 466 9.64 5.08 36.38
C ASN A 466 9.82 5.52 34.92
N GLY A 467 9.03 4.97 33.99
CA GLY A 467 9.09 5.30 32.56
C GLY A 467 10.19 4.58 31.78
N GLU A 468 11.03 3.78 32.45
CA GLU A 468 12.08 2.98 31.81
C GLU A 468 11.66 1.51 31.70
N ARG A 469 12.02 0.85 30.59
CA ARG A 469 11.83 -0.59 30.43
C ARG A 469 12.62 -1.33 31.49
N ASN A 470 11.99 -2.27 32.18
CA ASN A 470 12.62 -3.04 33.25
C ASN A 470 12.02 -4.45 33.33
N GLY A 471 12.88 -5.46 33.26
CA GLY A 471 12.48 -6.87 33.21
C GLY A 471 12.41 -7.44 31.80
N LYS A 472 11.68 -8.53 31.63
CA LYS A 472 11.61 -9.29 30.38
C LYS A 472 10.74 -8.55 29.35
N TYR A 473 11.26 -8.36 28.14
CA TYR A 473 10.50 -8.01 26.94
C TYR A 473 10.30 -9.26 26.11
N GLU A 474 9.04 -9.66 25.93
CA GLU A 474 8.67 -10.88 25.23
C GLU A 474 7.81 -10.53 24.03
N CYS A 475 8.15 -11.07 22.87
CA CYS A 475 7.26 -11.05 21.70
C CYS A 475 6.82 -12.46 21.35
N LEU A 476 5.58 -12.57 20.88
CA LEU A 476 4.94 -13.79 20.43
C LEU A 476 4.70 -13.71 18.92
N PHE A 477 4.62 -14.87 18.29
CA PHE A 477 3.97 -15.04 16.99
C PHE A 477 2.46 -14.89 17.14
N GLU A 478 1.77 -14.70 16.03
CA GLU A 478 0.32 -14.50 16.02
C GLU A 478 -0.44 -15.71 16.59
N ASN A 479 0.04 -16.93 16.33
CA ASN A 479 -0.48 -18.16 16.95
C ASN A 479 -0.22 -18.28 18.47
N GLY A 480 0.48 -17.32 19.09
CA GLY A 480 0.77 -17.25 20.52
C GLY A 480 2.06 -17.95 20.97
N LYS A 481 2.82 -18.57 20.06
CA LYS A 481 4.13 -19.13 20.40
C LYS A 481 5.18 -18.04 20.60
N GLN A 482 6.20 -18.31 21.39
CA GLN A 482 7.29 -17.37 21.63
C GLN A 482 8.03 -17.06 20.32
N LYS A 483 8.22 -15.76 20.04
CA LYS A 483 8.98 -15.23 18.88
C LYS A 483 10.33 -14.67 19.31
N SER A 484 10.37 -13.95 20.42
CA SER A 484 11.63 -13.47 20.99
C SER A 484 11.53 -13.15 22.48
N GLU A 485 12.68 -13.14 23.16
CA GLU A 485 12.82 -12.67 24.53
C GLU A 485 14.13 -11.92 24.73
N ILE A 486 14.10 -10.84 25.48
CA ILE A 486 15.28 -10.09 25.95
C ILE A 486 14.98 -9.49 27.33
N SER A 487 16.01 -9.16 28.11
CA SER A 487 15.82 -8.48 29.39
C SER A 487 16.35 -7.04 29.32
N TYR A 488 15.61 -6.15 29.96
CA TYR A 488 15.97 -4.76 30.18
C TYR A 488 16.30 -4.54 31.66
N LEU A 489 17.32 -3.73 31.93
CA LEU A 489 17.64 -3.20 33.26
C LEU A 489 17.85 -1.70 33.13
N ASN A 490 17.01 -0.90 33.80
CA ASN A 490 17.03 0.57 33.76
C ASN A 490 17.08 1.11 32.33
N GLY A 491 16.17 0.62 31.48
CA GLY A 491 16.05 1.04 30.08
C GLY A 491 17.07 0.44 29.11
N LYS A 492 18.10 -0.28 29.59
CA LYS A 492 19.17 -0.86 28.76
C LYS A 492 19.05 -2.36 28.59
N LEU A 493 19.42 -2.87 27.41
CA LEU A 493 19.54 -4.29 27.14
C LEU A 493 20.59 -4.94 28.03
N ASN A 494 20.23 -6.03 28.68
CA ASN A 494 21.11 -6.80 29.54
C ASN A 494 20.74 -8.29 29.52
N GLY A 495 21.71 -9.16 29.23
CA GLY A 495 21.53 -10.61 29.10
C GLY A 495 21.31 -11.09 27.67
N SER A 496 20.86 -12.33 27.52
CA SER A 496 20.69 -12.97 26.21
C SER A 496 19.40 -12.53 25.52
N PHE A 497 19.52 -11.98 24.31
CA PHE A 497 18.45 -11.85 23.35
C PHE A 497 18.31 -13.16 22.58
N LYS A 498 17.12 -13.76 22.60
CA LYS A 498 16.84 -14.99 21.85
C LYS A 498 15.69 -14.77 20.91
N THR A 499 15.80 -15.32 19.70
CA THR A 499 14.70 -15.39 18.74
C THR A 499 14.37 -16.84 18.44
N TYR A 500 13.11 -17.10 18.13
CA TYR A 500 12.59 -18.43 17.83
C TYR A 500 11.83 -18.39 16.51
N ASN A 501 11.73 -19.52 15.82
CA ASN A 501 10.83 -19.68 14.68
C ASN A 501 9.43 -20.10 15.13
N GLU A 502 8.51 -20.19 14.18
CA GLU A 502 7.08 -20.48 14.38
C GLU A 502 6.83 -21.89 14.96
N LEU A 503 7.83 -22.76 14.99
CA LEU A 503 7.78 -24.04 15.70
C LEU A 503 8.10 -23.90 17.19
N GLY A 504 8.83 -22.86 17.58
CA GLY A 504 9.42 -22.67 18.91
C GLY A 504 10.89 -23.08 18.98
N ASN A 505 11.55 -23.33 17.85
CA ASN A 505 12.99 -23.65 17.83
C ASN A 505 13.80 -22.35 17.87
N LEU A 506 14.91 -22.34 18.62
CA LEU A 506 15.84 -21.21 18.68
C LEU A 506 16.45 -20.94 17.28
N VAL A 507 16.38 -19.69 16.83
CA VAL A 507 16.90 -19.20 15.54
C VAL A 507 18.11 -18.31 15.74
N SER A 508 18.14 -17.48 16.79
CA SER A 508 19.35 -16.73 17.12
C SER A 508 19.52 -16.53 18.61
N ILE A 509 20.77 -16.35 19.01
CA ILE A 509 21.15 -15.91 20.35
C ILE A 509 22.23 -14.84 20.25
N GLU A 510 22.00 -13.74 20.96
CA GLU A 510 22.89 -12.59 21.10
C GLU A 510 22.99 -12.24 22.59
N ASN A 511 24.13 -11.75 23.06
CA ASN A 511 24.33 -11.40 24.48
C ASN A 511 24.66 -9.93 24.62
N TYR A 512 23.95 -9.22 25.49
CA TYR A 512 24.11 -7.78 25.68
C TYR A 512 24.54 -7.45 27.11
N GLU A 513 25.47 -6.50 27.24
CA GLU A 513 25.79 -5.82 28.49
C GLU A 513 25.62 -4.32 28.29
N ASN A 514 24.60 -3.73 28.92
CA ASN A 514 24.30 -2.29 28.86
C ASN A 514 24.20 -1.76 27.41
N ASP A 515 23.35 -2.39 26.59
CA ASP A 515 23.15 -2.11 25.16
C ASP A 515 24.30 -2.50 24.22
N ILE A 516 25.41 -3.03 24.76
CA ILE A 516 26.57 -3.43 23.97
C ILE A 516 26.58 -4.94 23.79
N LEU A 517 26.59 -5.40 22.54
CA LEU A 517 26.71 -6.82 22.19
C LEU A 517 28.08 -7.36 22.64
N ASP A 518 28.11 -8.38 23.49
CA ASP A 518 29.32 -8.96 24.09
C ASP A 518 29.14 -10.48 24.29
N GLY A 519 30.03 -11.28 23.70
CA GLY A 519 29.96 -12.74 23.75
C GLY A 519 29.65 -13.42 22.41
N GLU A 520 29.21 -14.66 22.48
CA GLU A 520 28.92 -15.48 21.30
C GLU A 520 27.64 -15.04 20.60
N TYR A 521 27.69 -15.06 19.27
CA TYR A 521 26.56 -14.85 18.35
C TYR A 521 26.38 -16.10 17.51
N PHE A 522 25.16 -16.63 17.49
CA PHE A 522 24.76 -17.70 16.57
C PHE A 522 23.44 -17.35 15.91
N GLU A 523 23.37 -17.64 14.63
CA GLU A 523 22.13 -17.70 13.86
C GLU A 523 22.02 -19.07 13.23
N TYR A 524 20.83 -19.64 13.27
CA TYR A 524 20.52 -20.93 12.70
C TYR A 524 19.56 -20.78 11.54
N TYR A 525 19.68 -21.69 10.58
CA TYR A 525 18.55 -22.02 9.74
C TYR A 525 17.43 -22.65 10.58
N ASN A 526 16.29 -22.80 9.94
CA ASN A 526 15.04 -23.24 10.52
C ASN A 526 15.10 -24.65 11.17
N ASP A 527 16.11 -25.46 10.83
CA ASP A 527 16.39 -26.81 11.34
C ASP A 527 17.56 -26.90 12.36
N LYS A 528 18.02 -25.76 12.90
CA LYS A 528 19.19 -25.66 13.81
C LYS A 528 20.56 -25.87 13.15
N THR A 529 20.65 -25.97 11.83
CA THR A 529 21.96 -25.87 11.14
C THR A 529 22.49 -24.44 11.24
N ILE A 530 23.78 -24.26 11.46
CA ILE A 530 24.37 -22.92 11.63
C ILE A 530 24.29 -22.16 10.30
N LYS A 531 23.71 -20.96 10.36
CA LYS A 531 23.64 -20.01 9.25
C LYS A 531 24.73 -18.95 9.37
N SER A 532 24.96 -18.44 10.58
CA SER A 532 26.07 -17.53 10.85
C SER A 532 26.60 -17.64 12.28
N GLU A 533 27.88 -17.32 12.47
CA GLU A 533 28.53 -17.33 13.79
C GLU A 533 29.59 -16.20 13.91
N ALA A 534 29.73 -15.67 15.13
CA ALA A 534 30.78 -14.71 15.50
C ALA A 534 30.98 -14.63 17.01
N ILE A 535 32.08 -13.98 17.41
CA ILE A 535 32.35 -13.61 18.81
C ILE A 535 32.52 -12.10 18.88
N TYR A 536 31.68 -11.46 19.69
CA TYR A 536 31.75 -10.03 19.96
C TYR A 536 32.51 -9.75 21.26
N ASN A 537 33.28 -8.67 21.26
CA ASN A 537 33.87 -8.04 22.43
C ASN A 537 33.50 -6.56 22.41
N LYS A 538 32.67 -6.12 23.37
CA LYS A 538 32.23 -4.72 23.50
C LYS A 538 31.75 -4.10 22.18
N GLY A 539 30.89 -4.83 21.47
CA GLY A 539 30.27 -4.41 20.22
C GLY A 539 31.13 -4.59 18.97
N LYS A 540 32.37 -5.07 19.09
CA LYS A 540 33.28 -5.35 17.96
C LYS A 540 33.47 -6.84 17.77
N ILE A 541 33.54 -7.30 16.53
CA ILE A 541 33.90 -8.69 16.23
C ILE A 541 35.37 -8.91 16.63
N LYS A 542 35.63 -9.96 17.43
CA LYS A 542 36.95 -10.26 17.98
C LYS A 542 37.87 -10.93 16.96
N ASP A 543 37.39 -12.02 16.35
CA ASP A 543 38.22 -12.91 15.53
C ASP A 543 37.63 -13.08 14.11
N PHE A 544 36.42 -13.62 13.99
CA PHE A 544 35.78 -13.86 12.70
C PHE A 544 34.27 -13.65 12.73
N TYR A 545 33.71 -13.46 11.54
CA TYR A 545 32.29 -13.63 11.26
C TYR A 545 32.15 -14.56 10.05
N LYS A 546 31.41 -15.65 10.21
CA LYS A 546 31.21 -16.65 9.15
C LYS A 546 29.74 -16.77 8.82
N THR A 547 29.44 -16.95 7.53
CA THR A 547 28.13 -17.40 7.05
C THR A 547 28.27 -18.68 6.27
N TYR A 548 27.22 -19.49 6.28
CA TYR A 548 27.19 -20.80 5.63
C TYR A 548 26.07 -20.84 4.60
N TYR A 549 26.19 -21.74 3.64
CA TYR A 549 25.11 -22.16 2.76
C TYR A 549 24.21 -23.19 3.47
N THR A 550 23.04 -23.47 2.89
CA THR A 550 22.11 -24.51 3.39
C THR A 550 22.71 -25.92 3.37
N ASN A 551 23.78 -26.14 2.60
CA ASN A 551 24.56 -27.37 2.58
C ASN A 551 25.70 -27.41 3.62
N SER A 552 25.74 -26.46 4.56
CA SER A 552 26.76 -26.31 5.63
C SER A 552 28.19 -25.97 5.17
N LEU A 553 28.41 -25.70 3.88
CA LEU A 553 29.69 -25.15 3.41
C LEU A 553 29.76 -23.64 3.68
N LEU A 554 30.96 -23.10 3.87
CA LEU A 554 31.16 -21.66 4.03
C LEU A 554 30.64 -20.90 2.82
N GLU A 555 29.92 -19.82 3.06
CA GLU A 555 29.49 -18.83 2.06
C GLU A 555 30.41 -17.60 2.14
N LYS A 556 30.61 -17.07 3.35
CA LYS A 556 31.47 -15.90 3.60
C LYS A 556 32.25 -16.08 4.89
N GLU A 557 33.46 -15.53 4.90
CA GLU A 557 34.33 -15.50 6.07
C GLU A 557 35.04 -14.15 6.16
N PHE A 558 34.77 -13.42 7.22
CA PHE A 558 35.38 -12.14 7.56
C PHE A 558 36.37 -12.41 8.69
N ASN A 559 37.64 -12.04 8.50
CA ASN A 559 38.68 -12.20 9.52
C ASN A 559 39.12 -10.84 10.04
N TYR A 560 39.13 -10.70 11.36
CA TYR A 560 39.47 -9.48 12.08
C TYR A 560 40.77 -9.68 12.88
N ILE A 561 41.57 -8.62 12.98
CA ILE A 561 42.73 -8.55 13.89
C ILE A 561 42.59 -7.24 14.66
N ASP A 562 42.59 -7.31 15.99
CA ASP A 562 42.36 -6.16 16.89
C ASP A 562 41.08 -5.37 16.56
N GLY A 563 40.03 -6.09 16.13
CA GLY A 563 38.74 -5.51 15.75
C GLY A 563 38.71 -4.78 14.40
N LYS A 564 39.78 -4.87 13.60
CA LYS A 564 39.85 -4.32 12.23
C LYS A 564 39.75 -5.43 11.20
N LEU A 565 38.92 -5.24 10.16
CA LEU A 565 38.79 -6.22 9.08
C LEU A 565 40.12 -6.34 8.34
N LYS A 566 40.63 -7.58 8.19
CA LYS A 566 41.89 -7.87 7.48
C LYS A 566 41.68 -8.58 6.17
N ASN A 567 40.76 -9.53 6.14
CA ASN A 567 40.36 -10.17 4.90
C ASN A 567 38.89 -10.56 4.92
N LEU A 568 38.28 -10.56 3.73
CA LEU A 568 36.95 -11.10 3.47
C LEU A 568 37.10 -12.15 2.37
N THR A 569 36.71 -13.39 2.64
CA THR A 569 36.69 -14.47 1.65
C THR A 569 35.24 -14.86 1.36
N ASN A 570 34.84 -14.79 0.10
CA ASN A 570 33.59 -15.36 -0.37
C ASN A 570 33.88 -16.71 -1.03
N TYR A 571 32.97 -17.66 -0.85
CA TYR A 571 33.06 -19.00 -1.39
C TYR A 571 31.93 -19.24 -2.39
N TYR A 572 32.12 -20.19 -3.29
CA TYR A 572 31.06 -20.80 -4.07
C TYR A 572 30.36 -21.86 -3.23
N SER A 573 29.16 -22.27 -3.64
CA SER A 573 28.39 -23.35 -3.00
C SER A 573 29.09 -24.71 -3.03
N ASN A 574 30.18 -24.86 -3.79
CA ASN A 574 31.05 -26.03 -3.83
C ASN A 574 32.25 -25.96 -2.85
N GLY A 575 32.34 -24.89 -2.05
CA GLY A 575 33.39 -24.68 -1.05
C GLY A 575 34.71 -24.09 -1.58
N LYS A 576 34.84 -23.85 -2.89
CA LYS A 576 35.99 -23.14 -3.46
C LYS A 576 35.81 -21.63 -3.29
N LYS A 577 36.91 -20.88 -3.20
CA LYS A 577 36.84 -19.41 -3.13
C LYS A 577 36.21 -18.88 -4.41
N SER A 578 35.33 -17.88 -4.29
CA SER A 578 34.82 -17.08 -5.41
C SER A 578 35.50 -15.72 -5.45
N SER A 579 35.80 -15.15 -4.29
CA SER A 579 36.60 -13.93 -4.19
C SER A 579 37.29 -13.77 -2.83
N GLN A 580 38.32 -12.92 -2.79
CA GLN A 580 39.02 -12.60 -1.56
C GLN A 580 39.52 -11.15 -1.56
N ALA A 581 39.06 -10.36 -0.58
CA ALA A 581 39.46 -8.98 -0.36
C ALA A 581 40.47 -8.88 0.80
N PHE A 582 41.46 -8.00 0.67
CA PHE A 582 42.50 -7.73 1.68
C PHE A 582 42.52 -6.26 2.07
N TYR A 583 42.66 -5.96 3.36
CA TYR A 583 42.58 -4.61 3.91
C TYR A 583 43.83 -4.24 4.72
N ASN A 584 44.23 -2.98 4.63
CA ASN A 584 45.37 -2.44 5.39
C ASN A 584 45.00 -2.06 6.83
N ASP A 585 45.97 -1.53 7.59
CA ASP A 585 45.77 -1.08 8.99
C ASP A 585 44.82 0.12 9.15
N LYS A 586 44.51 0.80 8.04
CA LYS A 586 43.52 1.88 7.95
C LYS A 586 42.15 1.37 7.44
N GLU A 587 41.97 0.05 7.34
CA GLU A 587 40.75 -0.61 6.85
C GLU A 587 40.39 -0.23 5.39
N GLN A 588 41.40 0.19 4.63
CA GLN A 588 41.25 0.46 3.21
C GLN A 588 41.57 -0.81 2.43
N LEU A 589 40.73 -1.13 1.43
CA LEU A 589 40.95 -2.23 0.51
C LEU A 589 42.31 -2.05 -0.19
N GLU A 590 43.13 -3.10 -0.21
CA GLU A 590 44.43 -3.15 -0.91
C GLU A 590 44.35 -4.03 -2.14
N ASN A 591 43.73 -5.21 -2.04
CA ASN A 591 43.60 -6.15 -3.14
C ASN A 591 42.24 -6.84 -3.12
N TYR A 592 41.68 -7.12 -4.29
CA TYR A 592 40.49 -7.94 -4.46
C TYR A 592 40.75 -9.01 -5.52
N ASN A 593 40.77 -10.28 -5.10
CA ASN A 593 41.02 -11.44 -5.94
C ASN A 593 39.69 -12.08 -6.38
N TYR A 594 39.61 -12.48 -7.64
CA TYR A 594 38.47 -13.19 -8.24
C TYR A 594 38.89 -14.57 -8.73
N TYR A 595 38.16 -15.58 -8.27
CA TYR A 595 38.42 -16.98 -8.58
C TYR A 595 37.27 -17.54 -9.40
N ASP A 596 37.56 -18.47 -10.31
CA ASP A 596 36.54 -19.15 -11.08
C ASP A 596 35.94 -20.36 -10.33
N ILE A 597 34.99 -21.00 -11.01
CA ILE A 597 34.45 -22.34 -10.81
C ILE A 597 35.33 -23.33 -10.02
N GLU A 598 36.56 -23.40 -10.51
CA GLU A 598 37.53 -24.42 -10.24
C GLU A 598 38.54 -23.98 -9.18
N GLY A 599 38.47 -22.73 -8.75
CA GLY A 599 39.39 -22.11 -7.79
C GLY A 599 40.60 -21.46 -8.45
N ASN A 600 40.61 -21.31 -9.78
CA ASN A 600 41.67 -20.61 -10.48
C ASN A 600 41.49 -19.11 -10.31
N LEU A 601 42.53 -18.42 -9.85
CA LEU A 601 42.57 -16.96 -9.81
C LEU A 601 42.61 -16.44 -11.25
N TYR A 602 41.58 -15.69 -11.68
CA TYR A 602 41.54 -15.11 -13.03
C TYR A 602 41.74 -13.60 -13.02
N TYR A 603 41.47 -12.91 -11.90
CA TYR A 603 41.66 -11.46 -11.81
C TYR A 603 42.04 -11.00 -10.40
N THR A 604 42.88 -9.97 -10.31
CA THR A 604 43.16 -9.22 -9.07
C THR A 604 43.04 -7.73 -9.32
N GLU A 605 42.20 -7.03 -8.57
CA GLU A 605 42.22 -5.56 -8.49
C GLU A 605 43.18 -5.13 -7.38
N LYS A 606 44.04 -4.14 -7.65
CA LYS A 606 44.92 -3.50 -6.68
C LYS A 606 44.48 -2.06 -6.42
N PHE A 607 44.45 -1.70 -5.15
CA PHE A 607 43.99 -0.40 -4.67
C PHE A 607 45.14 0.36 -4.00
N LYS A 608 45.12 1.69 -4.11
CA LYS A 608 46.05 2.58 -3.42
C LYS A 608 45.26 3.75 -2.84
N SER A 609 45.37 3.95 -1.53
CA SER A 609 44.61 4.98 -0.80
C SER A 609 43.09 4.88 -0.97
N GLY A 610 42.55 3.67 -1.18
CA GLY A 610 41.11 3.42 -1.36
C GLY A 610 40.59 3.57 -2.80
N GLU A 611 41.44 3.92 -3.77
CA GLU A 611 41.08 4.02 -5.19
C GLU A 611 41.75 2.90 -5.99
N ILE A 612 41.11 2.42 -7.06
CA ILE A 612 41.73 1.38 -7.89
C ILE A 612 42.95 1.95 -8.62
N ASN A 613 44.06 1.23 -8.57
CA ASN A 613 45.33 1.62 -9.18
C ASN A 613 45.62 0.78 -10.42
N SER A 614 45.55 -0.54 -10.29
CA SER A 614 45.83 -1.48 -11.37
C SER A 614 45.02 -2.76 -11.24
N GLY A 615 44.83 -3.47 -12.36
CA GLY A 615 44.24 -4.80 -12.40
C GLY A 615 45.21 -5.80 -13.00
N ILE A 616 45.29 -6.99 -12.42
CA ILE A 616 46.12 -8.10 -12.90
C ILE A 616 45.21 -9.18 -13.47
N GLN A 617 45.32 -9.43 -14.77
CA GLN A 617 44.60 -10.49 -15.47
C GLN A 617 45.44 -11.76 -15.54
N TYR A 618 44.87 -12.89 -15.13
CA TYR A 618 45.42 -14.23 -15.30
C TYR A 618 44.58 -14.98 -16.35
N SER A 619 45.20 -15.82 -17.17
CA SER A 619 44.49 -16.68 -18.11
C SER A 619 45.27 -17.95 -18.40
N LEU A 620 44.56 -19.00 -18.81
CA LEU A 620 45.11 -20.33 -19.11
C LEU A 620 46.29 -20.29 -20.09
N ASN A 621 46.27 -19.33 -21.04
CA ASN A 621 47.23 -19.25 -22.13
C ASN A 621 48.37 -18.23 -21.88
N THR A 622 48.44 -17.58 -20.70
CA THR A 622 49.48 -16.59 -20.38
C THR A 622 50.35 -17.04 -19.20
N PRO A 623 51.63 -17.39 -19.42
CA PRO A 623 52.53 -17.83 -18.34
C PRO A 623 52.87 -16.74 -17.30
N LYS A 624 52.70 -15.47 -17.68
CA LYS A 624 52.88 -14.30 -16.79
C LYS A 624 51.61 -13.45 -16.85
N PRO A 625 51.03 -13.07 -15.71
CA PRO A 625 49.81 -12.27 -15.71
C PRO A 625 50.09 -10.84 -16.18
N ILE A 626 49.06 -10.19 -16.73
CA ILE A 626 49.17 -8.84 -17.33
C ILE A 626 48.61 -7.82 -16.34
N GLU A 627 49.46 -6.91 -15.85
CA GLU A 627 49.05 -5.79 -15.02
C GLU A 627 48.74 -4.55 -15.87
N THR A 628 47.56 -3.97 -15.70
CA THR A 628 47.08 -2.79 -16.42
C THR A 628 46.77 -1.67 -15.44
N ASN A 629 47.20 -0.43 -15.72
CA ASN A 629 46.79 0.74 -14.92
C ASN A 629 45.33 1.09 -15.22
N LEU A 630 44.52 1.28 -14.17
CA LEU A 630 43.07 1.45 -14.29
C LEU A 630 42.56 2.84 -13.87
N LEU A 631 43.42 3.80 -13.52
CA LEU A 631 42.95 5.08 -12.97
C LEU A 631 41.96 5.83 -13.89
N ASN A 632 42.24 5.87 -15.20
CA ASN A 632 41.43 6.57 -16.22
C ASN A 632 41.32 5.76 -17.53
N ASN A 633 41.31 4.43 -17.42
CA ASN A 633 41.32 3.53 -18.57
C ASN A 633 40.03 2.72 -18.69
N LYS A 634 39.80 2.22 -19.91
CA LYS A 634 38.80 1.18 -20.15
C LYS A 634 39.14 -0.06 -19.33
N PHE A 635 38.12 -0.61 -18.69
CA PHE A 635 38.22 -1.78 -17.84
C PHE A 635 37.52 -2.95 -18.52
N ASN A 636 38.23 -4.07 -18.68
CA ASN A 636 37.66 -5.34 -19.07
C ASN A 636 38.22 -6.42 -18.14
N ILE A 637 37.35 -7.25 -17.58
CA ILE A 637 37.73 -8.49 -16.91
C ILE A 637 37.39 -9.63 -17.85
N ASN A 638 38.38 -10.46 -18.16
CA ASN A 638 38.16 -11.73 -18.81
C ASN A 638 38.12 -12.85 -17.76
N ASP A 639 37.34 -13.89 -18.02
CA ASP A 639 37.43 -15.14 -17.28
C ASP A 639 38.79 -15.82 -17.52
N TYR A 640 39.04 -16.94 -16.83
CA TYR A 640 40.28 -17.70 -16.95
C TYR A 640 40.55 -18.21 -18.40
N ASN A 641 39.49 -18.37 -19.19
CA ASN A 641 39.53 -18.81 -20.59
C ASN A 641 39.71 -17.65 -21.60
N GLY A 642 39.69 -16.40 -21.15
CA GLY A 642 39.88 -15.21 -21.98
C GLY A 642 38.59 -14.59 -22.53
N THR A 643 37.42 -15.02 -22.07
CA THR A 643 36.12 -14.43 -22.43
C THR A 643 35.82 -13.22 -21.55
N THR A 644 35.45 -12.08 -22.13
CA THR A 644 35.08 -10.89 -21.35
C THR A 644 33.79 -11.12 -20.57
N ILE A 645 33.85 -11.00 -19.24
CA ILE A 645 32.73 -11.20 -18.31
C ILE A 645 32.28 -9.91 -17.63
N VAL A 646 33.15 -8.88 -17.60
CA VAL A 646 32.82 -7.54 -17.10
C VAL A 646 33.48 -6.50 -18.00
N SER A 647 32.77 -5.42 -18.33
CA SER A 647 33.36 -4.23 -18.95
C SER A 647 32.81 -2.94 -18.34
N GLY A 648 33.62 -1.88 -18.32
CA GLY A 648 33.27 -0.59 -17.76
C GLY A 648 34.39 0.43 -17.90
N ASN A 649 34.26 1.57 -17.23
CA ASN A 649 35.32 2.56 -17.15
C ASN A 649 35.51 3.01 -15.71
N TYR A 650 36.78 3.16 -15.33
CA TYR A 650 37.18 3.86 -14.13
C TYR A 650 37.53 5.32 -14.49
N SER A 651 37.12 6.25 -13.62
CA SER A 651 37.52 7.65 -13.65
C SER A 651 38.09 7.99 -12.28
N ASP A 652 39.34 8.46 -12.24
CA ASP A 652 40.12 8.66 -11.01
C ASP A 652 40.02 7.47 -10.04
N GLY A 653 40.15 6.26 -10.59
CA GLY A 653 40.13 5.03 -9.80
C GLY A 653 38.77 4.66 -9.19
N LYS A 654 37.66 5.21 -9.70
CA LYS A 654 36.29 4.90 -9.26
C LYS A 654 35.38 4.47 -10.41
N LYS A 655 34.53 3.47 -10.20
CA LYS A 655 33.52 3.03 -11.16
C LYS A 655 32.62 4.21 -11.48
N ASN A 656 32.50 4.52 -12.77
CA ASN A 656 31.67 5.62 -13.23
C ASN A 656 30.96 5.25 -14.53
N ASN A 657 29.75 5.79 -14.74
CA ASN A 657 28.87 5.50 -15.87
C ASN A 657 28.46 4.02 -15.96
N LEU A 658 28.24 3.53 -17.18
CA LEU A 658 27.71 2.20 -17.47
C LEU A 658 28.76 1.09 -17.28
N TRP A 659 28.36 0.06 -16.55
CA TRP A 659 29.06 -1.20 -16.34
C TRP A 659 28.22 -2.34 -16.90
N LEU A 660 28.86 -3.25 -17.61
CA LEU A 660 28.23 -4.38 -18.29
C LEU A 660 28.82 -5.69 -17.77
N TYR A 661 27.94 -6.63 -17.46
CA TYR A 661 28.32 -7.99 -17.05
C TYR A 661 27.74 -8.99 -18.06
N TYR A 662 28.48 -10.05 -18.35
CA TYR A 662 28.16 -11.00 -19.41
C TYR A 662 28.05 -12.43 -18.88
N TYR A 663 27.24 -13.24 -19.54
CA TYR A 663 27.26 -14.70 -19.40
C TYR A 663 28.50 -15.29 -20.08
N PRO A 664 28.88 -16.55 -19.78
CA PRO A 664 30.00 -17.22 -20.46
C PRO A 664 29.82 -17.35 -21.99
N SER A 665 28.59 -17.29 -22.51
CA SER A 665 28.32 -17.16 -23.96
C SER A 665 28.73 -15.82 -24.56
N GLY A 666 28.95 -14.79 -23.75
CA GLY A 666 29.22 -13.41 -24.17
C GLY A 666 27.96 -12.56 -24.35
N THR A 667 26.77 -13.10 -24.05
CA THR A 667 25.53 -12.32 -24.00
C THR A 667 25.47 -11.45 -22.75
N LYS A 668 24.82 -10.29 -22.83
CA LYS A 668 24.68 -9.39 -21.68
C LYS A 668 23.79 -10.03 -20.60
N LYS A 669 24.24 -9.97 -19.36
CA LYS A 669 23.54 -10.43 -18.15
C LYS A 669 22.97 -9.26 -17.36
N LEU A 670 23.76 -8.21 -17.18
CA LEU A 670 23.44 -7.09 -16.30
C LEU A 670 24.05 -5.80 -16.83
N GLU A 671 23.27 -4.72 -16.75
CA GLU A 671 23.70 -3.36 -17.03
C GLU A 671 23.50 -2.53 -15.75
N GLU A 672 24.53 -1.80 -15.29
CA GLU A 672 24.49 -1.00 -14.07
C GLU A 672 25.14 0.36 -14.29
N ASN A 673 24.60 1.41 -13.67
CA ASN A 673 25.17 2.74 -13.70
C ASN A 673 25.79 3.10 -12.35
N TYR A 674 27.03 3.54 -12.37
CA TYR A 674 27.77 3.95 -11.17
C TYR A 674 28.12 5.43 -11.22
N THR A 675 28.17 6.08 -10.06
CA THR A 675 28.76 7.39 -9.85
C THR A 675 29.74 7.27 -8.68
N ASN A 676 31.04 7.40 -8.93
CA ASN A 676 32.07 7.33 -7.88
C ASN A 676 32.00 6.06 -7.00
N ASN A 677 31.95 4.87 -7.61
CA ASN A 677 31.77 3.55 -6.94
C ASN A 677 30.38 3.27 -6.35
N VAL A 678 29.47 4.24 -6.35
CA VAL A 678 28.12 4.09 -5.83
C VAL A 678 27.17 3.80 -6.97
N LEU A 679 26.39 2.72 -6.86
CA LEU A 679 25.35 2.37 -7.84
C LEU A 679 24.27 3.45 -7.81
N ASN A 680 24.07 4.11 -8.96
CA ASN A 680 23.20 5.26 -9.10
C ASN A 680 22.62 5.31 -10.52
N GLY A 681 21.30 5.28 -10.62
CA GLY A 681 20.55 5.19 -11.87
C GLY A 681 20.04 3.78 -12.17
N ILE A 682 19.73 3.54 -13.45
CA ILE A 682 19.03 2.31 -13.87
C ILE A 682 19.97 1.10 -13.85
N SER A 683 19.48 -0.01 -13.30
CA SER A 683 20.03 -1.35 -13.43
C SER A 683 19.07 -2.24 -14.22
N LYS A 684 19.57 -3.02 -15.18
CA LYS A 684 18.79 -3.93 -16.02
C LYS A 684 19.34 -5.34 -15.96
N THR A 685 18.47 -6.31 -15.69
CA THR A 685 18.83 -7.74 -15.73
C THR A 685 18.28 -8.37 -17.00
N ILE A 686 19.09 -9.17 -17.68
CA ILE A 686 18.79 -9.81 -18.96
C ILE A 686 18.99 -11.33 -18.80
N ASN A 687 18.01 -12.11 -19.24
CA ASN A 687 18.05 -13.57 -19.21
C ASN A 687 19.07 -14.11 -20.24
N LYS A 688 19.52 -15.37 -20.10
CA LYS A 688 20.45 -16.01 -21.06
C LYS A 688 19.94 -15.99 -22.51
N ASN A 689 18.62 -16.04 -22.67
CA ASN A 689 17.94 -15.96 -23.96
C ASN A 689 17.85 -14.53 -24.54
N GLY A 690 18.38 -13.52 -23.87
CA GLY A 690 18.37 -12.11 -24.29
C GLY A 690 17.10 -11.33 -23.96
N SER A 691 16.07 -11.98 -23.39
CA SER A 691 14.87 -11.28 -22.92
C SER A 691 15.17 -10.45 -21.65
N LEU A 692 14.51 -9.30 -21.54
CA LEU A 692 14.57 -8.49 -20.33
C LEU A 692 13.90 -9.25 -19.17
N SER A 693 14.58 -9.29 -18.02
CA SER A 693 14.09 -9.91 -16.78
C SER A 693 13.61 -8.86 -15.79
N SER A 694 14.35 -7.76 -15.63
CA SER A 694 13.93 -6.68 -14.73
C SER A 694 14.64 -5.36 -14.96
N ILE A 695 14.00 -4.28 -14.51
CA ILE A 695 14.56 -2.92 -14.46
C ILE A 695 14.27 -2.31 -13.09
N LYS A 696 15.30 -1.76 -12.43
CA LYS A 696 15.17 -1.01 -11.17
C LYS A 696 16.04 0.23 -11.18
N ASN A 697 15.63 1.27 -10.46
CA ASN A 697 16.46 2.43 -10.22
C ASN A 697 17.15 2.34 -8.87
N PHE A 698 18.41 2.76 -8.83
CA PHE A 698 19.20 2.91 -7.62
C PHE A 698 19.50 4.37 -7.32
N THR A 699 19.55 4.69 -6.04
CA THR A 699 20.09 5.95 -5.52
C THR A 699 20.92 5.60 -4.30
N ASN A 700 22.22 5.92 -4.33
CA ASN A 700 23.14 5.62 -3.23
C ASN A 700 23.16 4.13 -2.82
N ASP A 701 23.34 3.22 -3.79
CA ASP A 701 23.36 1.76 -3.60
C ASP A 701 22.03 1.12 -3.16
N LYS A 702 20.98 1.91 -2.94
CA LYS A 702 19.64 1.43 -2.56
C LYS A 702 18.65 1.53 -3.70
N ILE A 703 17.76 0.56 -3.82
CA ILE A 703 16.63 0.62 -4.75
C ILE A 703 15.74 1.78 -4.31
N ASN A 704 15.50 2.72 -5.21
CA ASN A 704 14.73 3.92 -4.92
C ASN A 704 13.97 4.33 -6.19
N GLY A 705 12.64 4.40 -6.11
CA GLY A 705 11.76 4.58 -7.27
C GLY A 705 11.13 3.27 -7.74
N LYS A 706 10.98 3.10 -9.06
CA LYS A 706 10.20 2.00 -9.66
C LYS A 706 11.04 0.73 -9.87
N TYR A 707 10.45 -0.43 -9.61
CA TYR A 707 10.98 -1.75 -9.95
C TYR A 707 9.98 -2.52 -10.80
N GLU A 708 10.41 -2.90 -12.00
CA GLU A 708 9.61 -3.67 -12.96
C GLU A 708 10.21 -5.05 -13.19
N VAL A 709 9.36 -6.07 -13.20
CA VAL A 709 9.72 -7.48 -13.47
C VAL A 709 9.06 -7.92 -14.77
N TYR A 710 9.82 -8.64 -15.57
CA TYR A 710 9.44 -9.10 -16.89
C TYR A 710 9.61 -10.61 -17.01
N GLU A 711 8.60 -11.26 -17.57
CA GLU A 711 8.66 -12.66 -17.95
C GLU A 711 8.63 -12.75 -19.48
N ASN A 712 9.69 -13.31 -20.06
CA ASN A 712 9.82 -13.46 -21.52
C ASN A 712 9.64 -12.12 -22.28
N GLY A 713 10.12 -11.03 -21.70
CA GLY A 713 10.06 -9.67 -22.27
C GLY A 713 8.72 -8.93 -22.06
N LYS A 714 7.76 -9.52 -21.32
CA LYS A 714 6.48 -8.90 -21.01
C LYS A 714 6.40 -8.50 -19.54
N LEU A 715 5.88 -7.31 -19.24
CA LEU A 715 5.80 -6.76 -17.88
C LEU A 715 4.78 -7.54 -17.05
N THR A 716 5.25 -8.25 -16.02
CA THR A 716 4.41 -9.06 -15.13
C THR A 716 4.29 -8.47 -13.73
N SER A 717 5.18 -7.55 -13.33
CA SER A 717 5.01 -6.87 -12.03
C SER A 717 5.61 -5.46 -12.02
N THR A 718 4.98 -4.59 -11.23
CA THR A 718 5.46 -3.25 -10.91
C THR A 718 5.38 -3.03 -9.41
N TYR A 719 6.49 -2.59 -8.83
CA TYR A 719 6.65 -2.23 -7.44
C TYR A 719 7.24 -0.82 -7.31
N ASN A 720 7.00 -0.19 -6.17
CA ASN A 720 7.58 1.10 -5.81
C ASN A 720 8.43 0.92 -4.53
N TYR A 721 9.57 1.59 -4.49
CA TYR A 721 10.55 1.49 -3.41
C TYR A 721 10.99 2.87 -2.93
N THR A 722 11.31 2.96 -1.64
CA THR A 722 12.06 4.05 -1.02
C THR A 722 13.15 3.42 -0.16
N ASP A 723 14.41 3.68 -0.49
CA ASP A 723 15.57 3.14 0.24
C ASP A 723 15.50 1.62 0.53
N ASP A 724 15.30 0.80 -0.50
CA ASP A 724 15.12 -0.66 -0.47
C ASP A 724 13.82 -1.18 0.18
N ILE A 725 12.98 -0.28 0.69
CA ILE A 725 11.71 -0.64 1.33
C ILE A 725 10.57 -0.46 0.33
N LYS A 726 9.75 -1.49 0.12
CA LYS A 726 8.54 -1.38 -0.72
C LYS A 726 7.59 -0.36 -0.10
N GLN A 727 7.19 0.62 -0.90
CA GLN A 727 6.33 1.73 -0.48
C GLN A 727 5.41 2.13 -1.61
N GLY A 728 4.11 2.27 -1.35
CA GLY A 728 3.12 2.69 -2.35
C GLY A 728 2.45 1.53 -3.08
N PRO A 729 1.73 1.83 -4.17
CA PRO A 729 0.95 0.83 -4.90
C PRO A 729 1.85 -0.17 -5.61
N TYR A 730 1.36 -1.40 -5.77
CA TYR A 730 1.98 -2.39 -6.65
C TYR A 730 0.91 -3.08 -7.50
N GLN A 731 1.38 -3.71 -8.57
CA GLN A 731 0.52 -4.43 -9.51
C GLN A 731 1.26 -5.64 -10.07
N THR A 732 0.57 -6.76 -10.24
CA THR A 732 1.04 -7.91 -11.00
C THR A 732 0.07 -8.22 -12.14
N ASN A 733 0.59 -8.74 -13.24
CA ASN A 733 -0.16 -9.09 -14.44
C ASN A 733 0.24 -10.48 -14.90
N HIS A 734 -0.72 -11.20 -15.48
CA HIS A 734 -0.41 -12.41 -16.23
C HIS A 734 0.47 -12.09 -17.45
N PRO A 735 1.17 -13.08 -18.04
CA PRO A 735 2.02 -12.87 -19.21
C PRO A 735 1.32 -12.26 -20.43
N GLU A 736 0.00 -12.30 -20.58
CA GLU A 736 -0.73 -11.60 -21.64
C GLU A 736 -1.02 -10.11 -21.34
N GLY A 737 -0.76 -9.66 -20.11
CA GLY A 737 -0.94 -8.28 -19.64
C GLY A 737 -2.25 -8.02 -18.89
N THR A 738 -3.07 -9.04 -18.65
CA THR A 738 -4.27 -8.93 -17.81
C THR A 738 -3.87 -8.79 -16.34
N LEU A 739 -4.57 -7.92 -15.62
CA LEU A 739 -4.33 -7.65 -14.21
C LEU A 739 -4.59 -8.92 -13.38
N GLN A 740 -3.62 -9.32 -12.57
CA GLN A 740 -3.69 -10.50 -11.73
C GLN A 740 -3.89 -10.11 -10.25
N GLU A 741 -3.08 -9.17 -9.76
CA GLU A 741 -3.18 -8.67 -8.38
C GLU A 741 -2.81 -7.19 -8.27
N GLU A 742 -3.35 -6.53 -7.25
CA GLU A 742 -3.02 -5.17 -6.87
C GLU A 742 -3.09 -4.96 -5.36
N GLY A 743 -2.34 -4.00 -4.85
CA GLY A 743 -2.44 -3.57 -3.45
C GLY A 743 -1.49 -2.43 -3.12
N TYR A 744 -1.25 -2.21 -1.83
CA TYR A 744 -0.48 -1.07 -1.33
C TYR A 744 0.50 -1.47 -0.22
N TYR A 745 1.76 -1.07 -0.35
CA TYR A 745 2.79 -1.29 0.66
C TYR A 745 3.02 -0.05 1.52
N ILE A 746 3.15 -0.24 2.83
CA ILE A 746 3.72 0.73 3.77
C ILE A 746 4.81 0.02 4.55
N ASP A 747 6.02 0.58 4.54
CA ASP A 747 7.18 0.03 5.26
C ASP A 747 7.42 -1.46 4.97
N GLY A 748 7.28 -1.86 3.71
CA GLY A 748 7.46 -3.26 3.28
C GLY A 748 6.26 -4.18 3.51
N ASN A 749 5.22 -3.73 4.22
CA ASN A 749 4.05 -4.54 4.57
C ASN A 749 2.82 -4.17 3.72
N LEU A 750 2.05 -5.17 3.29
CA LEU A 750 0.74 -4.93 2.67
C LEU A 750 -0.19 -4.23 3.67
N ASN A 751 -0.88 -3.19 3.20
CA ASN A 751 -1.85 -2.41 3.97
C ASN A 751 -3.04 -2.04 3.09
N TYR A 752 -4.18 -1.76 3.73
CA TYR A 752 -5.46 -1.42 3.08
C TYR A 752 -6.00 -2.55 2.19
N ASP A 753 -6.59 -2.20 1.05
CA ASP A 753 -7.20 -3.14 0.13
C ASP A 753 -6.15 -3.86 -0.73
N TYR A 754 -6.22 -5.19 -0.73
CA TYR A 754 -5.57 -6.09 -1.68
C TYR A 754 -6.63 -6.76 -2.54
N LYS A 755 -6.44 -6.80 -3.85
CA LYS A 755 -7.35 -7.50 -4.78
C LYS A 755 -6.60 -8.44 -5.69
N SER A 756 -7.19 -9.61 -5.94
CA SER A 756 -6.78 -10.51 -7.01
C SER A 756 -7.96 -10.78 -7.95
N TYR A 757 -7.65 -11.13 -9.19
CA TYR A 757 -8.63 -11.17 -10.27
C TYR A 757 -8.68 -12.55 -10.94
N TRP A 758 -9.86 -12.89 -11.43
CA TRP A 758 -10.05 -13.95 -12.41
C TRP A 758 -9.40 -13.58 -13.74
N GLN A 759 -9.12 -14.57 -14.59
CA GLN A 759 -8.57 -14.30 -15.92
C GLN A 759 -9.51 -13.49 -16.83
N ASN A 760 -10.81 -13.41 -16.49
CA ASN A 760 -11.79 -12.57 -17.17
C ASN A 760 -11.79 -11.10 -16.69
N GLY A 761 -11.01 -10.75 -15.67
CA GLY A 761 -10.88 -9.41 -15.10
C GLY A 761 -11.84 -9.08 -13.95
N ASN A 762 -12.75 -9.98 -13.59
CA ASN A 762 -13.58 -9.82 -12.39
C ASN A 762 -12.76 -10.05 -11.13
N ILE A 763 -13.11 -9.38 -10.03
CA ILE A 763 -12.45 -9.60 -8.74
C ILE A 763 -12.72 -11.05 -8.31
N TYR A 764 -11.67 -11.78 -7.95
CA TYR A 764 -11.74 -13.08 -7.29
C TYR A 764 -11.72 -12.90 -5.78
N LYS A 765 -10.72 -12.18 -5.28
CA LYS A 765 -10.49 -11.99 -3.84
C LYS A 765 -10.29 -10.51 -3.54
N HIS A 766 -10.90 -10.03 -2.46
CA HIS A 766 -10.66 -8.71 -1.90
C HIS A 766 -10.35 -8.88 -0.41
N SER A 767 -9.18 -8.46 0.06
CA SER A 767 -8.78 -8.57 1.46
C SER A 767 -8.31 -7.25 2.03
N VAL A 768 -8.56 -7.03 3.33
CA VAL A 768 -8.09 -5.85 4.06
C VAL A 768 -6.91 -6.23 4.93
N TYR A 769 -5.76 -5.60 4.67
CA TYR A 769 -4.52 -5.81 5.41
C TYR A 769 -4.21 -4.66 6.36
N ILE A 770 -3.69 -4.99 7.54
CA ILE A 770 -3.13 -4.04 8.51
C ILE A 770 -1.76 -4.60 8.92
N GLU A 771 -0.68 -3.83 8.72
CA GLU A 771 0.69 -4.26 9.04
C GLU A 771 1.06 -5.64 8.45
N GLY A 772 0.62 -5.94 7.22
CA GLY A 772 0.90 -7.21 6.54
C GLY A 772 0.01 -8.39 6.96
N ILE A 773 -0.96 -8.18 7.86
CA ILE A 773 -1.88 -9.22 8.35
C ILE A 773 -3.27 -9.03 7.77
N ALA A 774 -3.82 -10.08 7.14
CA ALA A 774 -5.19 -10.08 6.63
C ALA A 774 -6.19 -10.09 7.79
N THR A 775 -7.06 -9.08 7.84
CA THR A 775 -8.08 -8.93 8.89
C THR A 775 -9.47 -9.32 8.40
N ASN A 776 -9.74 -9.16 7.11
CA ASN A 776 -10.98 -9.57 6.45
C ASN A 776 -10.67 -10.03 5.01
N THR A 777 -11.41 -11.03 4.53
CA THR A 777 -11.35 -11.49 3.13
C THR A 777 -12.76 -11.71 2.59
N LYS A 778 -13.00 -11.20 1.39
CA LYS A 778 -14.17 -11.43 0.54
C LYS A 778 -13.77 -12.23 -0.69
N ILE A 779 -14.54 -13.28 -0.99
CA ILE A 779 -14.37 -14.12 -2.19
C ILE A 779 -15.58 -13.93 -3.08
N HIS A 780 -15.33 -13.71 -4.36
CA HIS A 780 -16.33 -13.51 -5.39
C HIS A 780 -16.22 -14.61 -6.45
N ASN A 781 -17.34 -14.98 -7.05
CA ASN A 781 -17.38 -15.94 -8.17
C ASN A 781 -16.88 -15.33 -9.48
N GLU A 782 -16.84 -16.13 -10.55
CA GLU A 782 -16.35 -15.70 -11.86
C GLU A 782 -17.19 -14.58 -12.49
N ASN A 783 -18.41 -14.34 -12.01
CA ASN A 783 -19.30 -13.26 -12.45
C ASN A 783 -19.13 -11.97 -11.62
N GLY A 784 -18.24 -11.98 -10.62
CA GLY A 784 -17.99 -10.85 -9.72
C GLY A 784 -18.98 -10.73 -8.56
N GLU A 785 -19.80 -11.75 -8.30
CA GLU A 785 -20.77 -11.76 -7.20
C GLU A 785 -20.12 -12.25 -5.91
N LEU A 786 -20.39 -11.59 -4.78
CA LEU A 786 -19.87 -11.97 -3.46
C LEU A 786 -20.46 -13.32 -3.02
N GLU A 787 -19.61 -14.32 -2.81
CA GLU A 787 -20.02 -15.64 -2.31
C GLU A 787 -19.68 -15.87 -0.84
N ASN A 788 -18.55 -15.32 -0.38
CA ASN A 788 -18.10 -15.53 0.99
C ASN A 788 -17.39 -14.30 1.54
N GLU A 789 -17.56 -14.08 2.84
CA GLU A 789 -16.81 -13.10 3.63
C GLU A 789 -16.37 -13.75 4.94
N PHE A 790 -15.10 -13.54 5.31
CA PHE A 790 -14.51 -14.05 6.54
C PHE A 790 -13.73 -12.95 7.26
N ASP A 791 -14.11 -12.68 8.52
CA ASP A 791 -13.41 -11.80 9.45
C ASP A 791 -12.52 -12.65 10.37
N TYR A 792 -11.20 -12.39 10.35
CA TYR A 792 -10.19 -13.14 11.10
C TYR A 792 -10.05 -12.68 12.55
N LYS A 793 -10.66 -11.55 12.93
CA LYS A 793 -10.56 -10.99 14.28
C LYS A 793 -11.01 -11.99 15.34
N ASN A 794 -10.10 -12.30 16.26
CA ASN A 794 -10.25 -13.20 17.40
C ASN A 794 -10.75 -14.61 17.04
N LYS A 795 -10.39 -15.13 15.84
CA LYS A 795 -10.81 -16.46 15.40
C LYS A 795 -9.83 -17.57 15.80
N THR A 796 -10.32 -18.54 16.56
CA THR A 796 -9.59 -19.77 16.90
C THR A 796 -10.53 -20.97 16.77
N GLY A 797 -10.07 -22.04 16.13
CA GLY A 797 -10.85 -23.26 15.91
C GLY A 797 -10.83 -23.76 14.47
N ILE A 798 -11.73 -24.70 14.16
CA ILE A 798 -11.93 -25.25 12.81
C ILE A 798 -13.09 -24.51 12.14
N PHE A 799 -12.89 -24.09 10.91
CA PHE A 799 -13.87 -23.40 10.09
C PHE A 799 -14.08 -24.13 8.77
N THR A 800 -15.26 -23.96 8.18
CA THR A 800 -15.60 -24.54 6.88
C THR A 800 -16.35 -23.53 6.03
N THR A 801 -15.95 -23.38 4.77
CA THR A 801 -16.61 -22.51 3.79
C THR A 801 -16.97 -23.31 2.54
N LYS A 802 -18.10 -22.97 1.91
CA LYS A 802 -18.53 -23.55 0.63
C LYS A 802 -18.48 -22.46 -0.43
N LEU A 803 -17.89 -22.76 -1.57
CA LEU A 803 -17.63 -21.82 -2.67
C LEU A 803 -18.20 -22.38 -3.98
N PHE A 804 -18.41 -21.48 -4.94
CA PHE A 804 -18.82 -21.73 -6.31
C PHE A 804 -20.05 -22.62 -6.38
N HIS A 805 -21.17 -22.13 -5.83
CA HIS A 805 -22.42 -22.90 -5.72
C HIS A 805 -22.24 -24.27 -5.01
N SER A 806 -21.42 -24.29 -3.96
CA SER A 806 -21.03 -25.50 -3.21
C SER A 806 -20.25 -26.54 -4.04
N THR A 807 -19.65 -26.16 -5.17
CA THR A 807 -18.75 -27.03 -5.93
C THR A 807 -17.49 -27.35 -5.13
N ILE A 808 -17.00 -26.41 -4.30
CA ILE A 808 -15.86 -26.61 -3.40
C ILE A 808 -16.29 -26.44 -1.95
N THR A 809 -15.77 -27.29 -1.06
CA THR A 809 -15.80 -27.12 0.39
C THR A 809 -14.36 -27.00 0.90
N ARG A 810 -14.03 -25.87 1.55
CA ARG A 810 -12.74 -25.65 2.23
C ARG A 810 -12.93 -25.84 3.73
N SER A 811 -12.03 -26.55 4.40
CA SER A 811 -12.00 -26.68 5.87
C SER A 811 -10.61 -26.37 6.38
N PHE A 812 -10.51 -25.45 7.35
CA PHE A 812 -9.22 -24.91 7.81
C PHE A 812 -9.22 -24.60 9.30
N GLN A 813 -8.02 -24.63 9.91
CA GLN A 813 -7.80 -24.32 11.32
C GLN A 813 -7.12 -22.98 11.51
N LEU A 814 -7.62 -22.19 12.47
CA LEU A 814 -7.05 -20.91 12.87
C LEU A 814 -6.66 -20.90 14.35
N ALA A 815 -5.61 -20.15 14.68
CA ALA A 815 -5.29 -19.71 16.04
C ALA A 815 -5.08 -18.19 16.03
N ASN A 816 -5.86 -17.44 16.80
CA ASN A 816 -5.82 -15.97 16.85
C ASN A 816 -5.90 -15.29 15.47
N GLY A 817 -6.70 -15.83 14.56
CA GLY A 817 -6.91 -15.28 13.22
C GLY A 817 -5.94 -15.76 12.15
N ILE A 818 -4.86 -16.47 12.51
CA ILE A 818 -3.89 -16.99 11.53
C ILE A 818 -4.02 -18.50 11.30
N PHE A 819 -3.77 -18.97 10.07
CA PHE A 819 -3.80 -20.40 9.74
C PHE A 819 -2.82 -21.19 10.60
N ASN A 820 -3.33 -22.14 11.38
CA ASN A 820 -2.51 -22.94 12.29
C ASN A 820 -3.17 -24.32 12.51
N GLY A 821 -2.80 -25.28 11.68
CA GLY A 821 -3.30 -26.64 11.64
C GLY A 821 -3.71 -27.07 10.23
N THR A 822 -4.64 -28.02 10.13
CA THR A 822 -5.04 -28.64 8.85
C THR A 822 -5.79 -27.66 7.95
N TYR A 823 -5.55 -27.76 6.66
CA TYR A 823 -6.29 -27.10 5.58
C TYR A 823 -6.61 -28.14 4.51
N THR A 824 -7.90 -28.33 4.21
CA THR A 824 -8.35 -29.30 3.22
C THR A 824 -9.38 -28.68 2.29
N GLU A 825 -9.33 -29.05 1.02
CA GLU A 825 -10.34 -28.69 0.03
C GLU A 825 -10.89 -29.95 -0.62
N LYS A 826 -12.21 -30.00 -0.78
CA LYS A 826 -12.91 -31.10 -1.43
C LYS A 826 -13.90 -30.59 -2.46
N ASP A 827 -14.04 -31.33 -3.55
CA ASP A 827 -15.10 -31.10 -4.52
C ASP A 827 -16.47 -31.57 -3.98
N LYS A 828 -17.56 -31.19 -4.65
CA LYS A 828 -18.94 -31.56 -4.26
C LYS A 828 -19.23 -33.07 -4.28
N LEU A 829 -18.34 -33.88 -4.87
CA LEU A 829 -18.43 -35.34 -4.86
C LEU A 829 -17.62 -35.96 -3.70
N GLY A 830 -16.93 -35.14 -2.91
CA GLY A 830 -16.10 -35.56 -1.79
C GLY A 830 -14.66 -35.91 -2.15
N ASN A 831 -14.23 -35.69 -3.40
CA ASN A 831 -12.83 -35.92 -3.80
C ASN A 831 -11.95 -34.80 -3.24
N THR A 832 -10.75 -35.14 -2.79
CA THR A 832 -9.80 -34.16 -2.26
C THR A 832 -9.16 -33.38 -3.41
N ILE A 833 -9.05 -32.06 -3.26
CA ILE A 833 -8.39 -31.13 -4.17
C ILE A 833 -7.07 -30.66 -3.55
N VAL A 834 -7.09 -30.28 -2.27
CA VAL A 834 -5.91 -29.84 -1.50
C VAL A 834 -5.92 -30.54 -0.15
N ASP A 835 -4.75 -30.98 0.29
CA ASP A 835 -4.48 -31.42 1.66
C ASP A 835 -3.17 -30.77 2.12
N ALA A 836 -3.25 -29.94 3.15
CA ALA A 836 -2.15 -29.12 3.61
C ALA A 836 -2.22 -28.91 5.13
N ASN A 837 -1.09 -28.50 5.70
CA ASN A 837 -1.02 -28.13 7.10
C ASN A 837 -0.21 -26.83 7.25
N TYR A 838 -0.63 -25.99 8.19
CA TYR A 838 -0.08 -24.67 8.43
C TYR A 838 0.41 -24.52 9.86
N ILE A 839 1.45 -23.73 10.07
CA ILE A 839 1.90 -23.26 11.38
C ILE A 839 2.13 -21.77 11.28
N ASN A 840 1.40 -20.99 12.08
CA ASN A 840 1.47 -19.53 12.09
C ASN A 840 1.43 -18.89 10.69
N GLY A 841 0.51 -19.34 9.84
CA GLY A 841 0.28 -18.83 8.48
C GLY A 841 1.18 -19.42 7.42
N LEU A 842 2.20 -20.20 7.79
CA LEU A 842 3.17 -20.79 6.88
C LEU A 842 2.86 -22.26 6.63
N LEU A 843 2.94 -22.71 5.38
CA LEU A 843 2.85 -24.14 5.04
C LEU A 843 3.90 -24.93 5.82
N HIS A 844 3.50 -26.02 6.47
CA HIS A 844 4.39 -26.87 7.24
C HIS A 844 3.92 -28.33 7.26
N GLY A 845 4.81 -29.24 6.94
CA GLY A 845 4.52 -30.65 6.74
C GLY A 845 4.17 -30.96 5.30
N ASN A 846 3.41 -32.03 5.08
CA ASN A 846 3.05 -32.49 3.74
C ASN A 846 1.99 -31.57 3.09
N TYR A 847 2.21 -31.20 1.85
CA TYR A 847 1.26 -30.52 0.97
C TYR A 847 0.98 -31.42 -0.23
N LYS A 848 -0.30 -31.63 -0.53
CA LYS A 848 -0.76 -32.35 -1.73
C LYS A 848 -1.80 -31.53 -2.47
N TYR A 849 -1.63 -31.49 -3.78
CA TYR A 849 -2.59 -30.94 -4.72
C TYR A 849 -3.00 -32.03 -5.71
N TYR A 850 -4.31 -32.19 -5.91
CA TYR A 850 -4.90 -33.25 -6.71
C TYR A 850 -5.45 -32.68 -8.03
N GLY A 851 -5.25 -33.44 -9.11
CA GLY A 851 -5.76 -33.10 -10.43
C GLY A 851 -7.22 -33.48 -10.65
N PRO A 852 -7.78 -33.17 -11.84
CA PRO A 852 -9.17 -33.40 -12.17
C PRO A 852 -9.64 -34.86 -12.04
N LEU A 853 -8.74 -35.84 -12.21
CA LEU A 853 -9.02 -37.28 -12.05
C LEU A 853 -8.98 -37.75 -10.58
N GLY A 854 -8.69 -36.87 -9.61
CA GLY A 854 -8.47 -37.24 -8.21
C GLY A 854 -7.12 -37.89 -7.94
N THR A 855 -6.21 -37.89 -8.92
CA THR A 855 -4.81 -38.29 -8.79
C THR A 855 -3.99 -37.13 -8.23
N ILE A 856 -2.91 -37.41 -7.51
CA ILE A 856 -1.97 -36.37 -7.06
C ILE A 856 -1.36 -35.72 -8.32
N LYS A 857 -1.34 -34.39 -8.36
CA LYS A 857 -0.67 -33.56 -9.39
C LYS A 857 0.65 -32.98 -8.84
N TYR A 858 0.69 -32.66 -7.55
CA TYR A 858 1.89 -32.19 -6.87
C TYR A 858 1.87 -32.64 -5.41
N GLU A 859 3.00 -33.14 -4.91
CA GLU A 859 3.21 -33.32 -3.47
C GLU A 859 4.59 -32.80 -3.08
N SER A 860 4.67 -32.16 -1.91
CA SER A 860 5.94 -31.69 -1.34
C SER A 860 5.84 -31.65 0.18
N ASN A 861 6.99 -31.62 0.83
CA ASN A 861 7.07 -31.33 2.25
C ASN A 861 7.57 -29.89 2.42
N TYR A 862 6.91 -29.14 3.29
CA TYR A 862 7.23 -27.76 3.60
C TYR A 862 7.75 -27.65 5.04
N PHE A 863 8.73 -26.80 5.25
CA PHE A 863 9.19 -26.39 6.55
C PHE A 863 9.08 -24.88 6.67
N LEU A 864 8.01 -24.41 7.34
CA LEU A 864 7.78 -22.98 7.61
C LEU A 864 7.76 -22.13 6.32
N GLY A 865 6.95 -22.57 5.35
CA GLY A 865 6.73 -21.88 4.07
C GLY A 865 7.73 -22.25 2.98
N TYR A 866 8.87 -22.86 3.33
CA TYR A 866 9.88 -23.27 2.36
C TYR A 866 9.73 -24.75 2.00
N THR A 867 9.89 -25.10 0.73
CA THR A 867 10.01 -26.51 0.33
C THR A 867 11.24 -27.13 1.02
N ASN A 868 11.04 -28.31 1.61
CA ASN A 868 12.07 -28.98 2.40
C ASN A 868 11.89 -30.51 2.35
N GLY A 869 12.83 -31.19 1.71
CA GLY A 869 12.77 -32.60 1.35
C GLY A 869 12.39 -32.79 -0.11
N THR A 870 11.85 -33.96 -0.43
CA THR A 870 11.53 -34.35 -1.81
C THR A 870 10.16 -33.79 -2.24
N SER A 871 10.16 -33.05 -3.34
CA SER A 871 8.96 -32.61 -4.06
C SER A 871 8.77 -33.48 -5.30
N LYS A 872 7.51 -33.77 -5.64
CA LYS A 872 7.15 -34.59 -6.80
C LYS A 872 6.03 -33.95 -7.59
N ASN A 873 6.19 -33.91 -8.90
CA ASN A 873 5.18 -33.47 -9.85
C ASN A 873 4.67 -34.66 -10.65
N TYR A 874 3.36 -34.68 -10.88
CA TYR A 874 2.67 -35.71 -11.64
C TYR A 874 1.88 -35.05 -12.76
N ASP A 875 1.63 -35.79 -13.83
CA ASP A 875 0.72 -35.33 -14.87
C ASP A 875 -0.76 -35.56 -14.50
N LEU A 876 -1.67 -35.13 -15.38
CA LEU A 876 -3.11 -35.26 -15.17
C LEU A 876 -3.59 -36.72 -15.08
N TYR A 877 -2.80 -37.67 -15.58
CA TYR A 877 -3.08 -39.09 -15.53
C TYR A 877 -2.55 -39.74 -14.23
N GLY A 878 -1.82 -38.99 -13.39
CA GLY A 878 -1.25 -39.43 -12.12
C GLY A 878 0.11 -40.12 -12.23
N ASN A 879 0.79 -40.00 -13.37
CA ASN A 879 2.13 -40.56 -13.55
C ASN A 879 3.19 -39.55 -13.09
N LEU A 880 4.17 -40.00 -12.29
CA LEU A 880 5.30 -39.20 -11.82
C LEU A 880 6.07 -38.64 -13.02
N ARG A 881 6.31 -37.33 -13.02
CA ARG A 881 6.99 -36.61 -14.12
C ARG A 881 8.30 -35.99 -13.71
N SER A 882 8.38 -35.48 -12.49
CA SER A 882 9.64 -35.03 -11.94
C SER A 882 9.68 -35.17 -10.43
N GLU A 883 10.88 -35.34 -9.90
CA GLU A 883 11.16 -35.20 -8.48
C GLU A 883 12.45 -34.43 -8.27
N TYR A 884 12.48 -33.64 -7.19
CA TYR A 884 13.65 -32.86 -6.79
C TYR A 884 13.69 -32.75 -5.27
N THR A 885 14.88 -32.55 -4.72
CA THR A 885 15.06 -32.33 -3.28
C THR A 885 15.44 -30.88 -3.02
N SER A 886 14.83 -30.29 -2.00
CA SER A 886 15.10 -28.93 -1.56
C SER A 886 15.42 -28.89 -0.08
N THR A 887 16.20 -27.91 0.34
CA THR A 887 16.50 -27.64 1.74
C THR A 887 16.29 -26.15 1.97
N HIS A 888 15.28 -25.81 2.76
CA HIS A 888 14.86 -24.42 2.99
C HIS A 888 14.61 -23.62 1.70
N GLY A 889 13.91 -24.23 0.73
CA GLY A 889 13.53 -23.58 -0.53
C GLY A 889 14.61 -23.63 -1.61
N VAL A 890 15.83 -24.01 -1.24
CA VAL A 890 16.97 -24.11 -2.15
C VAL A 890 17.06 -25.53 -2.70
N GLU A 891 17.05 -25.68 -4.02
CA GLU A 891 17.21 -26.99 -4.67
C GLU A 891 18.65 -27.50 -4.49
N ASN A 892 18.75 -28.65 -3.82
CA ASN A 892 20.01 -29.31 -3.50
C ASN A 892 19.89 -30.82 -3.77
N GLY A 893 20.80 -31.34 -4.60
CA GLY A 893 20.86 -32.76 -4.95
C GLY A 893 20.24 -33.08 -6.31
N LYS A 894 19.82 -34.33 -6.47
CA LYS A 894 19.40 -34.87 -7.77
C LYS A 894 17.98 -34.43 -8.14
N ILE A 895 17.83 -33.97 -9.37
CA ILE A 895 16.56 -33.73 -10.06
C ILE A 895 16.40 -34.80 -11.13
N THR A 896 15.25 -35.48 -11.15
CA THR A 896 14.96 -36.55 -12.12
C THR A 896 13.63 -36.26 -12.82
N TYR A 897 13.59 -36.44 -14.14
CA TYR A 897 12.39 -36.40 -14.96
C TYR A 897 12.07 -37.81 -15.48
N TYR A 898 10.78 -38.13 -15.67
CA TYR A 898 10.32 -39.48 -16.00
C TYR A 898 9.37 -39.53 -17.22
N TYR A 899 9.45 -40.64 -17.93
CA TYR A 899 8.44 -41.11 -18.87
C TYR A 899 7.24 -41.74 -18.15
N HIS A 900 6.14 -41.95 -18.88
CA HIS A 900 4.91 -42.55 -18.35
C HIS A 900 5.09 -43.97 -17.82
N ASN A 901 6.07 -44.71 -18.35
CA ASN A 901 6.43 -46.04 -17.90
C ASN A 901 7.38 -46.05 -16.68
N LYS A 902 7.61 -44.89 -16.03
CA LYS A 902 8.52 -44.69 -14.88
C LYS A 902 10.02 -44.82 -15.19
N SER A 903 10.41 -45.05 -16.44
CA SER A 903 11.81 -44.90 -16.83
C SER A 903 12.22 -43.43 -16.79
N LYS A 904 13.51 -43.17 -16.58
CA LYS A 904 14.03 -41.80 -16.53
C LYS A 904 14.00 -41.21 -17.94
N LEU A 905 13.59 -39.96 -18.04
CA LEU A 905 13.76 -39.11 -19.23
C LEU A 905 15.11 -38.39 -19.14
N SER A 906 15.36 -37.78 -17.98
CA SER A 906 16.64 -37.15 -17.67
C SER A 906 16.91 -37.06 -16.18
N GLU A 907 18.17 -36.87 -15.80
CA GLU A 907 18.55 -36.52 -14.43
C GLU A 907 19.77 -35.59 -14.39
N TYR A 908 19.87 -34.73 -13.39
CA TYR A 908 21.04 -33.88 -13.12
C TYR A 908 21.09 -33.50 -11.64
N ASN A 909 22.19 -32.90 -11.17
CA ASN A 909 22.27 -32.37 -9.80
C ASN A 909 22.20 -30.84 -9.79
N LYS A 910 21.60 -30.29 -8.73
CA LYS A 910 21.75 -28.89 -8.35
C LYS A 910 22.51 -28.76 -7.05
N THR A 911 23.29 -27.69 -6.95
CA THR A 911 23.93 -27.27 -5.70
C THR A 911 23.64 -25.79 -5.49
N ASN A 912 22.83 -25.48 -4.48
CA ASN A 912 22.38 -24.13 -4.17
C ASN A 912 21.72 -23.43 -5.38
N ASP A 913 20.72 -24.09 -5.97
CA ASP A 913 19.93 -23.70 -7.16
C ASP A 913 20.63 -23.73 -8.52
N SER A 914 21.95 -23.87 -8.56
CA SER A 914 22.73 -23.97 -9.81
C SER A 914 22.90 -25.41 -10.29
N LYS A 915 22.70 -25.66 -11.60
CA LYS A 915 22.99 -26.96 -12.23
C LYS A 915 24.49 -27.25 -12.18
N GLU A 916 24.84 -28.42 -11.65
CA GLU A 916 26.23 -28.86 -11.45
C GLU A 916 26.42 -30.32 -11.86
N GLY A 917 27.55 -30.59 -12.53
CA GLY A 917 27.95 -31.94 -12.94
C GLY A 917 27.18 -32.47 -14.16
N ASP A 918 27.09 -33.79 -14.25
CA ASP A 918 26.52 -34.47 -15.42
C ASP A 918 24.98 -34.35 -15.45
N TYR A 919 24.45 -33.85 -16.57
CA TYR A 919 23.05 -33.95 -16.97
C TYR A 919 22.89 -35.11 -17.95
N SER A 920 22.23 -36.18 -17.53
CA SER A 920 22.06 -37.40 -18.31
C SER A 920 20.66 -37.51 -18.92
N TYR A 921 20.57 -37.95 -20.17
CA TYR A 921 19.32 -38.23 -20.92
C TYR A 921 19.21 -39.72 -21.24
N PHE A 922 18.00 -40.27 -21.13
CA PHE A 922 17.73 -41.69 -21.33
C PHE A 922 16.54 -41.89 -22.28
N ASN A 923 16.44 -43.09 -22.88
CA ASN A 923 15.26 -43.51 -23.64
C ASN A 923 14.25 -44.23 -22.73
N GLN A 924 13.09 -44.60 -23.28
CA GLN A 924 12.05 -45.31 -22.52
C GLN A 924 12.46 -46.70 -22.00
N LYS A 925 13.54 -47.29 -22.51
CA LYS A 925 14.13 -48.54 -21.99
C LYS A 925 15.12 -48.29 -20.83
N GLY A 926 15.40 -47.03 -20.50
CA GLY A 926 16.36 -46.64 -19.46
C GLY A 926 17.82 -46.65 -19.92
N GLU A 927 18.08 -46.73 -21.22
CA GLU A 927 19.44 -46.68 -21.77
C GLU A 927 19.94 -45.23 -21.81
N LEU A 928 21.14 -44.98 -21.28
CA LEU A 928 21.78 -43.65 -21.30
C LEU A 928 22.17 -43.26 -22.74
N ILE A 929 21.59 -42.19 -23.28
CA ILE A 929 21.80 -41.74 -24.66
C ILE A 929 22.87 -40.65 -24.74
N LEU A 930 22.79 -39.65 -23.87
CA LEU A 930 23.60 -38.44 -23.91
C LEU A 930 23.87 -37.95 -22.49
N THR A 931 25.08 -37.45 -22.24
CA THR A 931 25.40 -36.68 -21.04
C THR A 931 25.93 -35.31 -21.44
N VAL A 932 25.42 -34.24 -20.83
CA VAL A 932 25.93 -32.86 -20.95
C VAL A 932 26.35 -32.42 -19.56
N ALA A 933 27.62 -32.11 -19.35
CA ALA A 933 28.07 -31.61 -18.07
C ALA A 933 27.85 -30.11 -17.96
N TYR A 934 27.39 -29.68 -16.80
CA TYR A 934 27.16 -28.29 -16.43
C TYR A 934 28.06 -27.90 -15.27
N GLN A 935 28.45 -26.63 -15.27
CA GLN A 935 29.12 -25.99 -14.15
C GLN A 935 28.50 -24.59 -14.01
N ASN A 936 27.89 -24.30 -12.87
CA ASN A 936 27.14 -23.07 -12.61
C ASN A 936 26.13 -22.70 -13.72
N ASP A 937 25.26 -23.64 -14.07
CA ASP A 937 24.27 -23.51 -15.16
C ASP A 937 24.84 -23.38 -16.58
N SER A 938 26.16 -23.42 -16.76
CA SER A 938 26.80 -23.33 -18.08
C SER A 938 27.25 -24.71 -18.57
N PRO A 939 26.90 -25.12 -19.80
CA PRO A 939 27.31 -26.40 -20.34
C PRO A 939 28.81 -26.37 -20.71
N VAL A 940 29.59 -27.33 -20.21
CA VAL A 940 31.06 -27.37 -20.35
C VAL A 940 31.57 -28.47 -21.28
N TYR A 941 30.95 -29.65 -21.27
CA TYR A 941 31.28 -30.73 -22.19
C TYR A 941 30.08 -31.64 -22.42
N TYR A 942 30.14 -32.49 -23.44
CA TYR A 942 29.18 -33.57 -23.60
C TYR A 942 29.85 -34.90 -23.93
N ILE A 943 29.14 -35.98 -23.66
CA ILE A 943 29.49 -37.37 -23.99
C ILE A 943 28.30 -37.95 -24.76
N ALA A 944 28.44 -38.06 -26.07
CA ALA A 944 27.47 -38.68 -26.96
C ALA A 944 27.99 -40.03 -27.47
N ARG A 945 27.09 -40.91 -27.94
CA ARG A 945 27.50 -42.19 -28.57
C ARG A 945 27.73 -42.02 -30.07
N ASN A 946 28.78 -42.65 -30.60
CA ASN A 946 29.06 -42.69 -32.03
C ASN A 946 28.16 -43.72 -32.76
N LYS A 947 28.26 -43.80 -34.09
CA LYS A 947 27.48 -44.74 -34.92
C LYS A 947 27.77 -46.23 -34.62
N ASN A 948 28.86 -46.55 -33.92
CA ASN A 948 29.24 -47.89 -33.49
C ASN A 948 28.85 -48.18 -32.03
N ASN A 949 28.17 -47.26 -31.35
CA ASN A 949 27.76 -47.32 -29.93
C ASN A 949 28.88 -47.23 -28.89
N ASP A 950 30.09 -46.85 -29.30
CA ASP A 950 31.12 -46.50 -28.33
C ASP A 950 30.83 -45.10 -27.77
N PRO A 951 30.95 -44.89 -26.44
CA PRO A 951 30.93 -43.54 -25.88
C PRO A 951 32.07 -42.74 -26.51
N LEU A 952 31.74 -41.60 -27.13
CA LEU A 952 32.76 -40.67 -27.62
C LEU A 952 33.58 -40.15 -26.43
N SER A 953 34.85 -39.85 -26.67
CA SER A 953 35.66 -39.05 -25.74
C SER A 953 34.94 -37.74 -25.41
N LYS A 954 35.11 -37.23 -24.18
CA LYS A 954 34.53 -35.95 -23.75
C LYS A 954 34.80 -34.85 -24.79
N THR A 955 33.73 -34.23 -25.30
CA THR A 955 33.82 -33.10 -26.25
C THR A 955 33.50 -31.81 -25.52
N ILE A 956 34.45 -30.86 -25.49
CA ILE A 956 34.29 -29.55 -24.83
C ILE A 956 33.28 -28.69 -25.60
N ILE A 957 32.40 -28.00 -24.86
CA ILE A 957 31.45 -27.04 -25.39
C ILE A 957 32.05 -25.64 -25.23
N ASN A 958 32.39 -25.00 -26.35
CA ASN A 958 32.96 -23.66 -26.35
C ASN A 958 31.86 -22.60 -26.49
N LYS A 959 31.90 -21.56 -25.64
CA LYS A 959 30.96 -20.41 -25.65
C LYS A 959 29.47 -20.80 -25.56
N GLU A 960 29.18 -21.93 -24.91
CA GLU A 960 27.81 -22.43 -24.71
C GLU A 960 27.00 -22.68 -26.01
N ASN A 961 27.64 -22.71 -27.18
CA ASN A 961 26.98 -22.95 -28.47
C ASN A 961 27.45 -24.27 -29.05
N THR A 962 26.54 -25.22 -29.29
CA THR A 962 26.90 -26.52 -29.87
C THR A 962 25.67 -27.25 -30.44
N ASN A 963 25.88 -28.10 -31.44
CA ASN A 963 24.88 -29.03 -31.94
C ASN A 963 25.35 -30.45 -31.62
N ILE A 964 24.58 -31.15 -30.79
CA ILE A 964 24.90 -32.46 -30.26
C ILE A 964 23.97 -33.48 -30.91
N VAL A 965 24.55 -34.49 -31.56
CA VAL A 965 23.82 -35.63 -32.13
C VAL A 965 24.35 -36.91 -31.50
N ALA A 966 23.45 -37.71 -30.93
CA ALA A 966 23.75 -39.03 -30.35
C ALA A 966 23.13 -40.14 -31.22
N TYR A 967 23.84 -41.27 -31.37
CA TYR A 967 23.42 -42.40 -32.20
C TYR A 967 23.28 -43.71 -31.40
N TYR A 968 22.47 -44.64 -31.92
CA TYR A 968 22.46 -46.04 -31.49
C TYR A 968 23.51 -46.87 -32.28
N SER A 969 23.79 -48.10 -31.81
CA SER A 969 24.69 -49.07 -32.47
C SER A 969 24.36 -49.41 -33.92
N ASN A 970 23.10 -49.22 -34.31
CA ASN A 970 22.63 -49.44 -35.67
C ASN A 970 22.72 -48.17 -36.54
N GLY A 971 23.38 -47.11 -36.07
CA GLY A 971 23.57 -45.85 -36.78
C GLY A 971 22.35 -44.93 -36.84
N LYS A 972 21.22 -45.29 -36.22
CA LYS A 972 20.04 -44.41 -36.14
C LYS A 972 20.25 -43.31 -35.11
N ILE A 973 19.66 -42.14 -35.34
CA ILE A 973 19.75 -40.99 -34.43
C ILE A 973 18.92 -41.31 -33.18
N ALA A 974 19.57 -41.32 -32.03
CA ALA A 974 18.93 -41.46 -30.73
C ALA A 974 18.37 -40.12 -30.24
N MET A 975 19.15 -39.05 -30.37
CA MET A 975 18.77 -37.72 -29.92
C MET A 975 19.54 -36.64 -30.67
N GLN A 976 18.92 -35.48 -30.83
CA GLN A 976 19.58 -34.26 -31.29
C GLN A 976 19.21 -33.09 -30.36
N ILE A 977 20.21 -32.34 -29.90
CA ILE A 977 20.05 -31.10 -29.12
C ILE A 977 20.88 -30.01 -29.77
N ASN A 978 20.28 -28.84 -30.00
CA ASN A 978 21.00 -27.65 -30.38
C ASN A 978 21.00 -26.69 -29.18
N LEU A 979 22.18 -26.28 -28.74
CA LEU A 979 22.39 -25.33 -27.65
C LEU A 979 22.81 -23.99 -28.24
N ILE A 980 22.06 -22.94 -27.94
CA ILE A 980 22.38 -21.55 -28.29
C ILE A 980 22.48 -20.76 -26.99
N ASN A 981 23.65 -20.16 -26.74
CA ASN A 981 23.96 -19.45 -25.47
C ASN A 981 23.66 -20.29 -24.21
N GLY A 982 23.91 -21.59 -24.28
CA GLY A 982 23.74 -22.53 -23.19
C GLY A 982 22.34 -23.07 -23.00
N GLU A 983 21.37 -22.53 -23.73
CA GLU A 983 19.97 -22.92 -23.67
C GLU A 983 19.58 -23.79 -24.87
N THR A 984 18.61 -24.69 -24.68
CA THR A 984 18.12 -25.56 -25.76
C THR A 984 17.31 -24.76 -26.77
N ASP A 985 17.56 -24.94 -28.07
CA ASP A 985 16.84 -24.25 -29.14
C ASP A 985 16.48 -25.20 -30.29
N GLY A 986 15.31 -24.98 -30.91
CA GLY A 986 14.81 -25.80 -32.00
C GLY A 986 14.15 -27.11 -31.54
N LYS A 987 14.19 -28.13 -32.40
CA LYS A 987 13.53 -29.41 -32.13
C LYS A 987 14.34 -30.24 -31.14
N PHE A 988 13.69 -30.66 -30.07
CA PHE A 988 14.19 -31.65 -29.12
C PHE A 988 13.45 -32.96 -29.36
N ILE A 989 14.17 -34.00 -29.76
CA ILE A 989 13.59 -35.31 -30.11
C ILE A 989 14.43 -36.41 -29.48
N ILE A 990 13.76 -37.37 -28.84
CA ILE A 990 14.34 -38.65 -28.41
C ILE A 990 13.64 -39.76 -29.17
N ASN A 991 14.43 -40.61 -29.84
CA ASN A 991 13.97 -41.77 -30.58
C ASN A 991 14.39 -43.07 -29.88
N ASN A 992 13.66 -44.15 -30.13
CA ASN A 992 14.05 -45.50 -29.75
C ASN A 992 15.10 -46.08 -30.70
N ALA A 993 15.65 -47.25 -30.38
CA ALA A 993 16.63 -47.96 -31.22
C ALA A 993 16.10 -48.31 -32.63
N GLU A 994 14.78 -48.37 -32.84
CA GLU A 994 14.18 -48.57 -34.16
C GLU A 994 14.05 -47.26 -34.97
N GLY A 995 14.37 -46.10 -34.39
CA GLY A 995 14.22 -44.79 -35.00
C GLY A 995 12.81 -44.22 -34.94
N LYS A 996 11.91 -44.78 -34.11
CA LYS A 996 10.59 -44.20 -33.82
C LYS A 996 10.70 -43.18 -32.69
N THR A 997 9.99 -42.07 -32.79
CA THR A 997 9.96 -41.02 -31.77
C THR A 997 9.31 -41.52 -30.48
N GLU A 998 9.97 -41.28 -29.34
CA GLU A 998 9.44 -41.55 -28.00
C GLU A 998 8.99 -40.25 -27.31
N TYR A 999 9.69 -39.15 -27.58
CA TYR A 999 9.41 -37.83 -27.03
C TYR A 999 9.85 -36.74 -28.00
N GLN A 1000 9.03 -35.71 -28.17
CA GLN A 1000 9.39 -34.53 -28.93
C GLN A 1000 8.79 -33.26 -28.34
N CYS A 1001 9.53 -32.15 -28.43
CA CYS A 1001 9.05 -30.79 -28.19
C CYS A 1001 9.90 -29.80 -28.97
N ASN A 1002 9.45 -28.55 -29.06
CA ASN A 1002 10.23 -27.47 -29.67
C ASN A 1002 10.57 -26.42 -28.62
N TYR A 1003 11.77 -25.87 -28.73
CA TYR A 1003 12.23 -24.73 -27.95
C TYR A 1003 12.50 -23.55 -28.88
N THR A 1004 12.28 -22.34 -28.38
CA THR A 1004 12.62 -21.09 -29.05
C THR A 1004 13.32 -20.21 -28.02
N ASN A 1005 14.60 -19.95 -28.23
CA ASN A 1005 15.48 -19.23 -27.30
C ASN A 1005 15.42 -19.79 -25.87
N GLY A 1006 15.57 -21.10 -25.70
CA GLY A 1006 15.54 -21.76 -24.38
C GLY A 1006 14.16 -22.07 -23.83
N LEU A 1007 13.10 -21.47 -24.39
CA LEU A 1007 11.73 -21.60 -23.86
C LEU A 1007 10.94 -22.61 -24.70
N MET A 1008 10.23 -23.54 -24.05
CA MET A 1008 9.35 -24.49 -24.71
C MET A 1008 8.21 -23.75 -25.41
N ASN A 1009 8.01 -24.02 -26.70
CA ASN A 1009 7.02 -23.32 -27.52
C ASN A 1009 6.39 -24.25 -28.55
N GLY A 1010 5.06 -24.25 -28.63
CA GLY A 1010 4.30 -25.18 -29.47
C GLY A 1010 3.98 -26.51 -28.78
N GLU A 1011 3.97 -27.60 -29.54
CA GLU A 1011 3.52 -28.90 -29.03
C GLU A 1011 4.66 -29.73 -28.42
N ARG A 1012 4.40 -30.32 -27.24
CA ARG A 1012 5.12 -31.44 -26.67
C ARG A 1012 4.31 -32.71 -26.85
N ILE A 1013 4.93 -33.77 -27.37
CA ILE A 1013 4.29 -35.07 -27.55
C ILE A 1013 5.16 -36.18 -26.99
N GLU A 1014 4.57 -37.05 -26.17
CA GLU A 1014 5.19 -38.29 -25.68
C GLU A 1014 4.38 -39.47 -26.22
N TYR A 1015 5.07 -40.56 -26.59
CA TYR A 1015 4.47 -41.74 -27.19
C TYR A 1015 4.61 -42.96 -26.28
N TYR A 1016 3.68 -43.91 -26.36
CA TYR A 1016 3.85 -45.26 -25.84
C TYR A 1016 4.85 -46.05 -26.70
N SER A 1017 5.37 -47.16 -26.18
CA SER A 1017 6.29 -48.05 -26.91
C SER A 1017 5.70 -48.64 -28.20
N ASN A 1018 4.37 -48.72 -28.29
CA ASN A 1018 3.66 -49.18 -29.50
C ASN A 1018 3.51 -48.07 -30.58
N GLY A 1019 3.90 -46.83 -30.29
CA GLY A 1019 3.81 -45.68 -31.18
C GLY A 1019 2.53 -44.86 -31.07
N ASN A 1020 1.56 -45.26 -30.23
CA ASN A 1020 0.40 -44.43 -29.92
C ASN A 1020 0.82 -43.24 -29.06
N ILE A 1021 0.10 -42.11 -29.16
CA ILE A 1021 0.37 -40.93 -28.34
C ILE A 1021 -0.03 -41.24 -26.89
N TYR A 1022 0.85 -40.90 -25.94
CA TYR A 1022 0.53 -40.88 -24.51
C TYR A 1022 -0.09 -39.55 -24.10
N ARG A 1023 0.60 -38.45 -24.43
CA ARG A 1023 0.11 -37.09 -24.18
C ARG A 1023 0.54 -36.14 -25.27
N LYS A 1024 -0.29 -35.13 -25.45
CA LYS A 1024 -0.07 -34.00 -26.36
C LYS A 1024 -0.36 -32.73 -25.58
N GLU A 1025 0.66 -31.91 -25.42
CA GLU A 1025 0.59 -30.71 -24.61
C GLU A 1025 1.03 -29.49 -25.43
N ARG A 1026 0.45 -28.32 -25.15
CA ARG A 1026 0.75 -27.07 -25.84
C ARG A 1026 1.33 -26.04 -24.87
N PHE A 1027 2.43 -25.44 -25.32
CA PHE A 1027 3.20 -24.45 -24.59
C PHE A 1027 3.30 -23.14 -25.39
N LEU A 1028 3.34 -22.04 -24.66
CA LEU A 1028 3.70 -20.72 -25.15
C LEU A 1028 4.73 -20.13 -24.18
N ASN A 1029 6.01 -20.11 -24.60
CA ASN A 1029 7.12 -19.60 -23.79
C ASN A 1029 7.19 -20.23 -22.37
N ASP A 1030 7.33 -21.55 -22.31
CA ASP A 1030 7.32 -22.40 -21.09
C ASP A 1030 5.98 -22.51 -20.34
N ASN A 1031 4.98 -21.70 -20.70
CA ASN A 1031 3.68 -21.74 -20.03
C ASN A 1031 2.72 -22.69 -20.76
N TYR A 1032 2.01 -23.58 -20.04
CA TYR A 1032 0.90 -24.33 -20.60
C TYR A 1032 -0.16 -23.34 -21.11
N ASP A 1033 -0.45 -23.43 -22.41
CA ASP A 1033 -1.38 -22.54 -23.10
C ASP A 1033 -2.11 -23.34 -24.20
N GLY A 1034 -3.42 -23.51 -24.03
CA GLY A 1034 -4.28 -24.32 -24.88
C GLY A 1034 -4.58 -25.71 -24.32
N ILE A 1035 -5.03 -26.61 -25.20
CA ILE A 1035 -5.55 -27.94 -24.83
C ILE A 1035 -4.40 -28.91 -24.56
N GLN A 1036 -4.54 -29.67 -23.47
CA GLN A 1036 -3.64 -30.74 -23.04
C GLN A 1036 -4.41 -32.07 -23.08
N ASP A 1037 -4.05 -32.96 -24.00
CA ASP A 1037 -4.72 -34.25 -24.22
C ASP A 1037 -3.88 -35.42 -23.72
N PHE A 1038 -4.51 -36.37 -23.06
CA PHE A 1038 -3.90 -37.60 -22.55
C PHE A 1038 -4.70 -38.82 -23.01
N PHE A 1039 -4.01 -39.85 -23.46
CA PHE A 1039 -4.58 -41.04 -24.07
C PHE A 1039 -4.12 -42.31 -23.34
N ASP A 1040 -4.93 -43.36 -23.38
CA ASP A 1040 -4.51 -44.69 -22.96
C ASP A 1040 -3.65 -45.39 -24.03
N GLU A 1041 -3.08 -46.55 -23.68
CA GLU A 1041 -2.16 -47.29 -24.55
C GLU A 1041 -2.81 -47.77 -25.86
N ASN A 1042 -4.15 -47.85 -25.90
CA ASN A 1042 -4.93 -48.18 -27.10
C ASN A 1042 -5.24 -46.95 -27.97
N GLY A 1043 -4.81 -45.76 -27.55
CA GLY A 1043 -5.04 -44.49 -28.26
C GLY A 1043 -6.40 -43.86 -27.96
N GLN A 1044 -7.13 -44.29 -26.93
CA GLN A 1044 -8.39 -43.65 -26.53
C GLN A 1044 -8.13 -42.47 -25.60
N LEU A 1045 -8.81 -41.35 -25.84
CA LEU A 1045 -8.72 -40.16 -24.99
C LEU A 1045 -9.21 -40.46 -23.57
N LYS A 1046 -8.46 -40.01 -22.57
CA LYS A 1046 -8.76 -40.19 -21.13
C LYS A 1046 -9.09 -38.88 -20.44
N ILE A 1047 -8.31 -37.84 -20.74
CA ILE A 1047 -8.56 -36.48 -20.26
C ILE A 1047 -8.11 -35.48 -21.31
N SER A 1048 -8.92 -34.45 -21.51
CA SER A 1048 -8.59 -33.27 -22.32
C SER A 1048 -8.83 -32.04 -21.45
N ALA A 1049 -7.80 -31.23 -21.20
CA ALA A 1049 -7.86 -30.11 -20.26
C ALA A 1049 -7.41 -28.81 -20.91
N GLU A 1050 -8.21 -27.75 -20.78
CA GLU A 1050 -7.86 -26.41 -21.23
C GLU A 1050 -6.98 -25.69 -20.19
N TYR A 1051 -5.88 -25.11 -20.67
CA TYR A 1051 -4.96 -24.30 -19.89
C TYR A 1051 -4.78 -22.91 -20.47
N LYS A 1052 -4.51 -21.94 -19.60
CA LYS A 1052 -4.06 -20.60 -19.95
C LYS A 1052 -3.13 -20.10 -18.86
N ASN A 1053 -1.93 -19.64 -19.23
CA ASN A 1053 -0.89 -19.17 -18.30
C ASN A 1053 -0.50 -20.18 -17.20
N ASN A 1054 -0.32 -21.46 -17.52
CA ASN A 1054 -0.09 -22.56 -16.56
C ASN A 1054 -1.27 -22.95 -15.67
N GLU A 1055 -2.41 -22.28 -15.79
CA GLU A 1055 -3.59 -22.53 -14.96
C GLU A 1055 -4.65 -23.31 -15.73
N LEU A 1056 -5.32 -24.25 -15.07
CA LEU A 1056 -6.54 -24.85 -15.61
C LEU A 1056 -7.57 -23.73 -15.81
N ASN A 1057 -7.99 -23.53 -17.05
CA ASN A 1057 -8.86 -22.42 -17.43
C ASN A 1057 -9.73 -22.83 -18.62
N GLY A 1058 -11.00 -23.11 -18.36
CA GLY A 1058 -11.96 -23.64 -19.33
C GLY A 1058 -12.44 -25.05 -18.99
N LYS A 1059 -12.79 -25.84 -20.00
CA LYS A 1059 -13.32 -27.20 -19.80
C LYS A 1059 -12.21 -28.23 -19.64
N THR A 1060 -12.45 -29.17 -18.74
CA THR A 1060 -11.71 -30.42 -18.60
C THR A 1060 -12.67 -31.58 -18.80
N LEU A 1061 -12.49 -32.30 -19.90
CA LEU A 1061 -13.31 -33.44 -20.32
C LEU A 1061 -12.66 -34.73 -19.84
N ILE A 1062 -13.39 -35.53 -19.07
CA ILE A 1062 -12.89 -36.79 -18.50
C ILE A 1062 -13.64 -37.95 -19.14
N TYR A 1063 -12.89 -38.94 -19.64
CA TYR A 1063 -13.43 -40.07 -20.38
C TYR A 1063 -13.21 -41.39 -19.65
N THR A 1064 -14.13 -42.34 -19.83
CA THR A 1064 -14.01 -43.73 -19.35
C THR A 1064 -14.44 -44.67 -20.47
N ASN A 1065 -13.54 -45.57 -20.87
CA ASN A 1065 -13.74 -46.49 -22.00
C ASN A 1065 -14.17 -45.76 -23.30
N GLY A 1066 -13.51 -44.64 -23.61
CA GLY A 1066 -13.78 -43.82 -24.79
C GLY A 1066 -15.08 -42.99 -24.74
N LYS A 1067 -15.87 -43.05 -23.66
CA LYS A 1067 -17.09 -42.25 -23.49
C LYS A 1067 -16.85 -41.11 -22.49
N LEU A 1068 -17.40 -39.93 -22.77
CA LEU A 1068 -17.36 -38.81 -21.83
C LEU A 1068 -18.10 -39.20 -20.53
N LYS A 1069 -17.39 -39.14 -19.40
CA LYS A 1069 -17.89 -39.51 -18.06
C LYS A 1069 -18.27 -38.29 -17.23
N SER A 1070 -17.51 -37.19 -17.37
CA SER A 1070 -17.78 -35.95 -16.65
C SER A 1070 -17.03 -34.79 -17.30
N THR A 1071 -17.57 -33.59 -17.13
CA THR A 1071 -16.92 -32.33 -17.46
C THR A 1071 -16.68 -31.55 -16.17
N LYS A 1072 -15.46 -31.07 -15.98
CA LYS A 1072 -15.09 -30.13 -14.92
C LYS A 1072 -14.76 -28.77 -15.56
N LYS A 1073 -15.29 -27.68 -15.03
CA LYS A 1073 -15.00 -26.31 -15.52
C LYS A 1073 -14.09 -25.61 -14.51
N TYR A 1074 -13.01 -25.00 -15.00
CA TYR A 1074 -12.06 -24.24 -14.18
C TYR A 1074 -11.89 -22.80 -14.67
N ASP A 1075 -11.46 -21.92 -13.79
CA ASP A 1075 -10.85 -20.61 -14.08
C ASP A 1075 -9.74 -20.41 -13.05
N SER A 1076 -8.54 -20.00 -13.49
CA SER A 1076 -7.41 -19.72 -12.57
C SER A 1076 -7.11 -20.87 -11.58
N ASN A 1077 -7.17 -22.13 -12.06
CA ASN A 1077 -7.10 -23.38 -11.27
C ASN A 1077 -8.26 -23.67 -10.31
N GLU A 1078 -9.21 -22.77 -10.11
CA GLU A 1078 -10.38 -22.98 -9.24
C GLU A 1078 -11.45 -23.80 -9.96
N LEU A 1079 -11.99 -24.81 -9.28
CA LEU A 1079 -13.06 -25.67 -9.81
C LEU A 1079 -14.43 -25.01 -9.63
N LEU A 1080 -15.03 -24.56 -10.74
CA LEU A 1080 -16.29 -23.81 -10.73
C LEU A 1080 -17.51 -24.72 -10.85
N GLU A 1081 -17.43 -25.75 -11.70
CA GLU A 1081 -18.56 -26.63 -12.00
C GLU A 1081 -18.11 -28.08 -12.25
N ILE A 1082 -18.98 -29.02 -11.90
CA ILE A 1082 -18.88 -30.43 -12.31
C ILE A 1082 -20.23 -30.84 -12.90
N SER A 1083 -20.20 -31.34 -14.13
CA SER A 1083 -21.32 -31.97 -14.82
C SER A 1083 -20.95 -33.44 -15.07
N ILE A 1084 -21.84 -34.38 -14.73
CA ILE A 1084 -21.62 -35.83 -14.90
C ILE A 1084 -22.42 -36.32 -16.09
#